data_AF-A0A1H7ZJT4-F1
#
_entry.id   AF-A0A1H7ZJT4-F1
#
_cell.length_a   1.000
_cell.length_b   1.000
_cell.length_c   1.000
_cell.angle_alpha   90.00
_cell.angle_beta   90.00
_cell.angle_gamma   90.00
#
_symmetry.space_group_name_H-M   'P 1'
#
loop_
_entity.id
_entity.type
_entity.pdbx_description
1 polymer ?
#
loop_
_entity_poly.entity_id
_entity_poly.type
_entity_poly.pdbx_seq_one_letter_code
_entity_poly.pdbx_strand_id
1 'polypeptide(L)'
;MFRFKRIIILLAAIALLLSCSTAYADVPYNTFTIDGGKGIMMQNAYTPVGAIDGYSIFGENEAASKGKVELRDPQDIFVDNEDNVYIADTGNGRIVELDSWGNFIRIIGDGQLKQPRGVFVTETHDIYVADYGKQSVVVFGQDGKLKSTIGKPKSKLYGKDTPFKPQKVIVDKRGSIYIIGEGLIQGLVRLSPEGKFLGYFGGNRAGFNLLKTLQRIFYTKQQLSKMTREMPISPTNISVDEEGLIYTSTSGINGGAIKKLNVAGKDLLGGTWSLKQVSDVTVDRMGNIFAVDSMEGLILEYNRDGNLMFIFSGSDTGEQRLGLLRAPTGIAVTSDGRLLVLSGERGNVQVFKQTAFTALVHEALGLYLDGKYVQSREPWNEVLRQNSLFSLAHTGIGLAYFKEGNYKDAFAEFQFSKNKAEYSNAYWELRRIWIMDHAVDVALAFAGAIVLYAAVRFSYRRFSFGAPVVKGWTAVKEQGFVAQLLHPFRMLRHPIDGYYELEHNGKASIASATVLLVLMFVVRMIGLYTTNFLFATMEPLQINFVTELLKLTLPLFAWVISNYLVSVINDGEGSFKNIYKGTVYALSPYIIFAIPLAILSRGLTLMEGVIYNYSYDFVIVWSALLIFIMVKEIHGYEIKETVRNIVLTLIGMLIMAFVAFILFGLSNQVWEFVYSLFQEVNLRVH
;
A
#
# COMPACT_ATOMS: atom_id res chain seq x y z
N MET A 1 57.16 37.74 31.20
CA MET A 1 56.60 37.20 29.94
C MET A 1 56.40 35.67 29.90
N PHE A 2 57.17 34.86 30.66
CA PHE A 2 57.08 33.38 30.61
C PHE A 2 55.84 32.74 31.29
N ARG A 3 55.24 33.38 32.31
CA ARG A 3 54.06 32.84 33.00
C ARG A 3 52.77 32.90 32.17
N PHE A 4 52.64 33.90 31.28
CA PHE A 4 51.43 34.08 30.46
C PHE A 4 51.34 33.05 29.32
N LYS A 5 52.46 32.67 28.71
CA LYS A 5 52.51 31.59 27.69
C LYS A 5 52.12 30.23 28.26
N ARG A 6 52.53 29.90 29.48
CA ARG A 6 52.15 28.63 30.12
C ARG A 6 50.66 28.57 30.45
N ILE A 7 50.05 29.69 30.85
CA ILE A 7 48.61 29.77 31.12
C ILE A 7 47.80 29.65 29.82
N ILE A 8 48.25 30.26 28.72
CA ILE A 8 47.59 30.11 27.41
C ILE A 8 47.69 28.68 26.89
N ILE A 9 48.85 28.02 27.04
CA ILE A 9 49.02 26.61 26.64
C ILE A 9 48.15 25.69 27.51
N LEU A 10 48.05 25.97 28.83
CA LEU A 10 47.19 25.20 29.73
C LEU A 10 45.70 25.40 29.40
N LEU A 11 45.28 26.64 29.11
CA LEU A 11 43.91 26.94 28.70
C LEU A 11 43.57 26.35 27.32
N ALA A 12 44.52 26.34 26.38
CA ALA A 12 44.35 25.68 25.08
C ALA A 12 44.26 24.15 25.23
N ALA A 13 45.07 23.55 26.11
CA ALA A 13 45.00 22.12 26.43
C ALA A 13 43.68 21.75 27.14
N ILE A 14 43.20 22.58 28.07
CA ILE A 14 41.90 22.40 28.74
C ILE A 14 40.75 22.59 27.74
N ALA A 15 40.83 23.55 26.82
CA ALA A 15 39.84 23.72 25.76
C ALA A 15 39.82 22.52 24.80
N LEU A 16 40.98 21.97 24.42
CA LEU A 16 41.08 20.72 23.64
C LEU A 16 40.53 19.49 24.40
N LEU A 17 40.72 19.42 25.72
CA LEU A 17 40.16 18.35 26.56
C LEU A 17 38.63 18.49 26.77
N LEU A 18 38.10 19.72 26.75
CA LEU A 18 36.66 20.02 26.81
C LEU A 18 35.96 19.92 25.44
N SER A 19 36.72 19.78 24.35
CA SER A 19 36.22 19.63 22.97
C SER A 19 36.03 18.17 22.57
N CYS A 20 36.07 17.23 23.52
CA CYS A 20 35.78 15.83 23.23
C CYS A 20 34.27 15.67 23.04
N SER A 21 33.78 16.06 21.86
CA SER A 21 32.50 15.56 21.38
C SER A 21 32.65 14.05 21.25
N THR A 22 31.87 13.30 22.02
CA THR A 22 31.63 11.90 21.71
C THR A 22 31.01 11.86 20.33
N ALA A 23 31.79 11.51 19.31
CA ALA A 23 31.27 11.17 18.01
C ALA A 23 30.43 9.90 18.18
N TYR A 24 29.13 10.05 18.39
CA TYR A 24 28.20 8.96 18.13
C TYR A 24 28.24 8.76 16.61
N ALA A 25 28.80 7.63 16.18
CA ALA A 25 28.76 7.22 14.79
C ALA A 25 27.30 6.88 14.45
N ASP A 26 26.51 7.91 14.11
CA ASP A 26 25.16 7.71 13.60
C ASP A 26 25.24 7.02 12.24
N VAL A 27 24.30 6.10 12.01
CA VAL A 27 24.26 5.35 10.75
C VAL A 27 23.91 6.30 9.59
N PRO A 28 24.37 6.03 8.36
CA PRO A 28 24.19 6.97 7.24
C PRO A 28 22.78 7.04 6.67
N TYR A 29 21.82 6.37 7.27
CA TYR A 29 20.45 6.23 6.76
C TYR A 29 19.44 6.39 7.89
N ASN A 30 18.21 6.68 7.49
CA ASN A 30 17.06 6.62 8.38
C ASN A 30 16.26 5.36 8.09
N THR A 31 15.62 4.83 9.12
CA THR A 31 14.72 3.69 8.99
C THR A 31 13.27 4.18 8.95
N PHE A 32 12.46 3.64 8.04
CA PHE A 32 11.07 4.03 7.82
C PHE A 32 10.13 2.82 7.82
N THR A 33 8.89 3.02 8.24
CA THR A 33 7.78 2.08 8.03
C THR A 33 6.67 2.77 7.24
N ILE A 34 5.71 2.01 6.72
CA ILE A 34 4.55 2.56 6.01
C ILE A 34 3.31 2.36 6.86
N ASP A 35 2.69 3.46 7.29
CA ASP A 35 1.42 3.46 7.99
C ASP A 35 0.41 4.34 7.25
N GLY A 36 -0.77 3.80 6.94
CA GLY A 36 -1.81 4.50 6.18
C GLY A 36 -1.34 5.03 4.81
N GLY A 37 -0.31 4.40 4.21
CA GLY A 37 0.29 4.82 2.94
C GLY A 37 1.29 5.98 3.06
N LYS A 38 1.65 6.40 4.28
CA LYS A 38 2.69 7.40 4.54
C LYS A 38 3.92 6.76 5.16
N GLY A 39 5.10 7.19 4.73
CA GLY A 39 6.37 6.81 5.35
C GLY A 39 6.52 7.51 6.70
N ILE A 40 6.71 6.73 7.76
CA ILE A 40 6.98 7.24 9.11
C ILE A 40 8.41 6.85 9.48
N MET A 41 9.22 7.84 9.86
CA MET A 41 10.58 7.62 10.36
C MET A 41 10.53 7.00 11.75
N MET A 42 11.44 6.08 12.02
CA MET A 42 11.55 5.36 13.30
C MET A 42 13.00 5.15 13.70
N GLN A 43 13.20 4.57 14.88
CA GLN A 43 14.51 4.13 15.35
C GLN A 43 15.14 3.18 14.34
N ASN A 44 16.48 3.21 14.24
CA ASN A 44 17.18 2.37 13.29
C ASN A 44 16.94 0.88 13.57
N ALA A 45 16.43 0.17 12.56
CA ALA A 45 16.12 -1.25 12.69
C ALA A 45 17.38 -2.12 12.68
N TYR A 46 18.32 -1.74 11.82
CA TYR A 46 19.60 -2.40 11.67
C TYR A 46 20.73 -1.40 11.76
N THR A 47 21.90 -1.88 12.15
CA THR A 47 23.16 -1.13 12.14
C THR A 47 24.18 -1.92 11.33
N PRO A 48 24.94 -1.27 10.44
CA PRO A 48 26.01 -1.96 9.74
C PRO A 48 27.17 -2.22 10.72
N VAL A 49 27.72 -3.43 10.70
CA VAL A 49 28.78 -3.85 11.64
C VAL A 49 30.12 -4.15 10.96
N GLY A 50 30.12 -4.32 9.64
CA GLY A 50 31.34 -4.59 8.87
C GLY A 50 31.02 -4.93 7.42
N ALA A 51 32.07 -5.23 6.66
CA ALA A 51 31.96 -5.73 5.30
C ALA A 51 33.03 -6.81 5.06
N ILE A 52 32.67 -7.84 4.31
CA ILE A 52 33.58 -8.89 3.83
C ILE A 52 34.11 -8.44 2.47
N ASP A 53 35.41 -8.13 2.42
CA ASP A 53 36.14 -7.62 1.24
C ASP A 53 37.34 -8.51 0.84
N GLY A 54 37.28 -9.80 1.21
CA GLY A 54 38.28 -10.80 0.84
C GLY A 54 39.29 -11.18 1.92
N TYR A 55 39.13 -10.66 3.16
CA TYR A 55 39.97 -11.01 4.32
C TYR A 55 39.19 -11.56 5.53
N SER A 56 38.11 -10.89 5.95
CA SER A 56 37.14 -11.31 6.99
C SER A 56 36.09 -10.18 7.19
N ILE A 57 35.12 -10.34 8.10
CA ILE A 57 34.14 -9.29 8.45
C ILE A 57 34.79 -8.04 9.09
N PHE A 58 35.99 -8.15 9.70
CA PHE A 58 36.59 -7.10 10.56
C PHE A 58 37.98 -6.61 10.13
N GLY A 59 38.41 -6.87 8.89
CA GLY A 59 39.76 -6.52 8.43
C GLY A 59 40.84 -7.44 9.04
N GLU A 60 42.12 -7.15 8.74
CA GLU A 60 43.30 -7.99 9.00
C GLU A 60 43.47 -8.43 10.46
N ASN A 61 42.77 -9.48 10.88
CA ASN A 61 43.18 -10.31 12.02
C ASN A 61 44.16 -11.37 11.53
N GLU A 62 45.13 -11.76 12.37
CA GLU A 62 46.21 -12.72 12.07
C GLU A 62 45.75 -14.09 11.53
N ALA A 63 44.45 -14.39 11.55
CA ALA A 63 43.83 -15.52 10.86
C ALA A 63 43.75 -15.36 9.31
N ALA A 64 44.04 -14.17 8.78
CA ALA A 64 44.08 -13.84 7.35
C ALA A 64 45.27 -14.46 6.58
N SER A 65 45.98 -15.43 7.16
CA SER A 65 47.15 -16.08 6.56
C SER A 65 46.82 -17.07 5.42
N LYS A 66 45.55 -17.23 5.03
CA LYS A 66 45.11 -18.16 3.97
C LYS A 66 44.88 -17.52 2.59
N GLY A 67 45.24 -16.26 2.40
CA GLY A 67 45.24 -15.59 1.10
C GLY A 67 43.99 -14.75 0.84
N LYS A 68 44.18 -13.67 0.08
CA LYS A 68 43.14 -12.71 -0.31
C LYS A 68 42.18 -13.34 -1.32
N VAL A 69 40.88 -13.32 -1.05
CA VAL A 69 39.86 -13.77 -2.01
C VAL A 69 39.04 -12.58 -2.49
N GLU A 70 39.56 -11.90 -3.51
CA GLU A 70 38.83 -10.82 -4.18
C GLU A 70 37.66 -11.39 -4.99
N LEU A 71 36.46 -10.84 -4.78
CA LEU A 71 35.28 -11.16 -5.56
C LEU A 71 35.20 -10.28 -6.80
N ARG A 72 34.66 -10.82 -7.89
CA ARG A 72 34.48 -10.10 -9.15
C ARG A 72 33.07 -10.33 -9.70
N ASP A 73 32.28 -9.25 -9.77
CA ASP A 73 30.89 -9.29 -10.25
C ASP A 73 30.05 -10.41 -9.60
N PRO A 74 30.04 -10.56 -8.27
CA PRO A 74 29.30 -11.65 -7.65
C PRO A 74 27.79 -11.42 -7.76
N GLN A 75 27.05 -12.48 -8.09
CA GLN A 75 25.63 -12.37 -8.46
C GLN A 75 24.65 -12.99 -7.44
N ASP A 76 25.12 -13.83 -6.53
CA ASP A 76 24.26 -14.48 -5.53
C ASP A 76 25.02 -14.84 -4.26
N ILE A 77 24.28 -14.92 -3.16
CA ILE A 77 24.77 -15.28 -1.83
C ILE A 77 23.76 -16.23 -1.17
N PHE A 78 24.26 -17.28 -0.53
CA PHE A 78 23.46 -18.25 0.21
C PHE A 78 24.10 -18.54 1.56
N VAL A 79 23.28 -18.76 2.59
CA VAL A 79 23.72 -19.15 3.93
C VAL A 79 23.10 -20.50 4.25
N ASP A 80 23.93 -21.46 4.65
CA ASP A 80 23.45 -22.79 5.05
C ASP A 80 23.02 -22.84 6.54
N ASN A 81 22.56 -24.01 7.00
CA ASN A 81 22.07 -24.19 8.36
C ASN A 81 23.17 -24.07 9.45
N GLU A 82 24.45 -24.12 9.04
CA GLU A 82 25.63 -23.96 9.90
C GLU A 82 26.18 -22.52 9.87
N ASP A 83 25.46 -21.60 9.22
CA ASP A 83 25.86 -20.22 8.94
C ASP A 83 27.11 -20.08 8.05
N ASN A 84 27.47 -21.11 7.29
CA ASN A 84 28.47 -20.98 6.23
C ASN A 84 27.90 -20.17 5.06
N VAL A 85 28.70 -19.27 4.52
CA VAL A 85 28.31 -18.34 3.45
C VAL A 85 28.89 -18.81 2.12
N TYR A 86 28.03 -18.99 1.12
CA TYR A 86 28.39 -19.39 -0.24
C TYR A 86 28.12 -18.22 -1.19
N ILE A 87 29.14 -17.79 -1.94
CA ILE A 87 29.05 -16.66 -2.86
C ILE A 87 29.31 -17.14 -4.28
N ALA A 88 28.39 -16.82 -5.19
CA ALA A 88 28.58 -17.03 -6.62
C ALA A 88 29.44 -15.91 -7.21
N ASP A 89 30.76 -16.15 -7.25
CA ASP A 89 31.77 -15.23 -7.77
C ASP A 89 31.83 -15.31 -9.31
N THR A 90 30.80 -14.74 -9.96
CA THR A 90 30.48 -14.95 -11.37
C THR A 90 31.61 -14.54 -12.31
N GLY A 91 32.26 -13.41 -12.05
CA GLY A 91 33.34 -12.89 -12.88
C GLY A 91 34.63 -13.71 -12.80
N ASN A 92 34.81 -14.47 -11.73
CA ASN A 92 35.93 -15.41 -11.57
C ASN A 92 35.55 -16.86 -11.89
N GLY A 93 34.27 -17.16 -12.18
CA GLY A 93 33.85 -18.49 -12.58
C GLY A 93 33.97 -19.54 -11.46
N ARG A 94 33.65 -19.18 -10.21
CA ARG A 94 33.81 -20.06 -9.05
C ARG A 94 32.74 -19.79 -7.97
N ILE A 95 32.62 -20.70 -7.01
CA ILE A 95 31.90 -20.45 -5.74
C ILE A 95 32.92 -20.30 -4.62
N VAL A 96 32.75 -19.27 -3.80
CA VAL A 96 33.56 -19.02 -2.59
C VAL A 96 32.76 -19.43 -1.37
N GLU A 97 33.34 -20.27 -0.52
CA GLU A 97 32.75 -20.70 0.76
C GLU A 97 33.50 -20.04 1.92
N LEU A 98 32.74 -19.41 2.81
CA LEU A 98 33.21 -18.73 4.02
C LEU A 98 32.50 -19.30 5.25
N ASP A 99 33.12 -19.19 6.41
CA ASP A 99 32.46 -19.52 7.69
C ASP A 99 31.52 -18.40 8.16
N SER A 100 30.87 -18.60 9.30
CA SER A 100 29.92 -17.66 9.91
C SER A 100 30.54 -16.33 10.37
N TRP A 101 31.88 -16.24 10.43
CA TRP A 101 32.65 -15.04 10.71
C TRP A 101 33.26 -14.41 9.45
N GLY A 102 32.94 -14.97 8.27
CA GLY A 102 33.42 -14.51 6.97
C GLY A 102 34.86 -14.92 6.67
N ASN A 103 35.45 -15.87 7.39
CA ASN A 103 36.77 -16.39 7.07
C ASN A 103 36.69 -17.36 5.90
N PHE A 104 37.69 -17.33 5.02
CA PHE A 104 37.75 -18.21 3.86
C PHE A 104 37.91 -19.68 4.24
N ILE A 105 37.02 -20.54 3.72
CA ILE A 105 37.08 -21.99 3.86
C ILE A 105 37.75 -22.61 2.62
N ARG A 106 37.12 -22.46 1.44
CA ARG A 106 37.61 -23.04 0.17
C ARG A 106 36.95 -22.43 -1.07
N ILE A 107 37.48 -22.80 -2.24
CA ILE A 107 36.87 -22.54 -3.56
C ILE A 107 36.24 -23.83 -4.09
N ILE A 108 35.03 -23.73 -4.65
CA ILE A 108 34.32 -24.83 -5.29
C ILE A 108 34.12 -24.53 -6.78
N GLY A 109 34.33 -25.56 -7.62
CA GLY A 109 34.03 -25.49 -9.05
C GLY A 109 35.01 -24.68 -9.90
N ASP A 110 36.21 -24.37 -9.39
CA ASP A 110 37.25 -23.67 -10.14
C ASP A 110 37.63 -24.42 -11.42
N GLY A 111 37.66 -23.70 -12.54
CA GLY A 111 37.83 -24.26 -13.89
C GLY A 111 36.69 -25.17 -14.39
N GLN A 112 35.64 -25.41 -13.59
CA GLN A 112 34.49 -26.25 -13.94
C GLN A 112 33.21 -25.45 -14.21
N LEU A 113 33.17 -24.22 -13.70
CA LEU A 113 32.11 -23.23 -13.88
C LEU A 113 32.57 -22.15 -14.88
N LYS A 114 31.61 -21.48 -15.52
CA LYS A 114 31.86 -20.45 -16.52
C LYS A 114 31.30 -19.09 -16.11
N GLN A 115 30.01 -19.02 -15.79
CA GLN A 115 29.37 -17.82 -15.22
C GLN A 115 28.32 -18.25 -14.19
N PRO A 116 28.76 -18.70 -12.99
CA PRO A 116 27.84 -19.10 -11.93
C PRO A 116 27.08 -17.87 -11.44
N ARG A 117 25.75 -17.88 -11.55
CA ARG A 117 24.89 -16.75 -11.16
C ARG A 117 24.02 -17.01 -9.95
N GLY A 118 23.89 -18.27 -9.53
CA GLY A 118 23.12 -18.63 -8.35
C GLY A 118 23.67 -19.86 -7.67
N VAL A 119 23.54 -19.91 -6.34
CA VAL A 119 24.05 -21.00 -5.50
C VAL A 119 23.02 -21.37 -4.44
N PHE A 120 22.86 -22.67 -4.21
CA PHE A 120 21.98 -23.20 -3.17
C PHE A 120 22.58 -24.45 -2.56
N VAL A 121 22.56 -24.55 -1.23
CA VAL A 121 23.07 -25.70 -0.50
C VAL A 121 21.91 -26.40 0.20
N THR A 122 21.79 -27.70 -0.06
CA THR A 122 20.73 -28.55 0.52
C THR A 122 21.06 -28.94 1.97
N GLU A 123 20.07 -29.45 2.71
CA GLU A 123 20.28 -30.00 4.07
C GLU A 123 21.29 -31.17 4.10
N THR A 124 21.53 -31.86 2.97
CA THR A 124 22.56 -32.90 2.82
C THR A 124 23.92 -32.35 2.38
N HIS A 125 24.09 -31.02 2.40
CA HIS A 125 25.28 -30.28 1.95
C HIS A 125 25.66 -30.50 0.47
N ASP A 126 24.70 -30.87 -0.37
CA ASP A 126 24.90 -30.83 -1.83
C ASP A 126 24.70 -29.41 -2.34
N ILE A 127 25.65 -28.95 -3.16
CA ILE A 127 25.76 -27.58 -3.63
C ILE A 127 25.30 -27.53 -5.09
N TYR A 128 24.19 -26.85 -5.33
CA TYR A 128 23.60 -26.63 -6.65
C TYR A 128 23.98 -25.25 -7.16
N VAL A 129 24.59 -25.20 -8.34
CA VAL A 129 25.06 -23.95 -8.96
C VAL A 129 24.35 -23.72 -10.28
N ALA A 130 23.60 -22.63 -10.38
CA ALA A 130 23.02 -22.13 -11.62
C ALA A 130 24.10 -21.46 -12.46
N ASP A 131 24.63 -22.15 -13.46
CA ASP A 131 25.67 -21.61 -14.35
C ASP A 131 25.06 -21.10 -15.66
N TYR A 132 24.96 -19.78 -15.75
CA TYR A 132 24.40 -19.08 -16.90
C TYR A 132 25.24 -19.30 -18.16
N GLY A 133 26.58 -19.27 -18.02
CA GLY A 133 27.52 -19.36 -19.13
C GLY A 133 27.66 -20.79 -19.67
N LYS A 134 27.55 -21.78 -18.79
CA LYS A 134 27.53 -23.21 -19.13
C LYS A 134 26.13 -23.69 -19.55
N GLN A 135 25.09 -22.86 -19.36
CA GLN A 135 23.69 -23.21 -19.67
C GLN A 135 23.26 -24.50 -18.98
N SER A 136 23.64 -24.66 -17.72
CA SER A 136 23.35 -25.86 -16.92
C SER A 136 23.34 -25.57 -15.42
N VAL A 137 22.69 -26.44 -14.67
CA VAL A 137 22.86 -26.50 -13.21
C VAL A 137 23.93 -27.53 -12.91
N VAL A 138 24.99 -27.12 -12.23
CA VAL A 138 26.13 -27.97 -11.85
C VAL A 138 25.99 -28.34 -10.39
N VAL A 139 26.09 -29.62 -10.06
CA VAL A 139 25.90 -30.12 -8.69
C VAL A 139 27.22 -30.64 -8.15
N PHE A 140 27.64 -30.13 -7.00
CA PHE A 140 28.80 -30.58 -6.25
C PHE A 140 28.37 -31.27 -4.96
N GLY A 141 29.16 -32.24 -4.50
CA GLY A 141 28.99 -32.80 -3.16
C GLY A 141 29.57 -31.90 -2.08
N GLN A 142 29.31 -32.23 -0.82
CA GLN A 142 29.89 -31.56 0.35
C GLN A 142 31.43 -31.49 0.32
N ASP A 143 32.11 -32.43 -0.33
CA ASP A 143 33.56 -32.41 -0.50
C ASP A 143 34.06 -31.45 -1.60
N GLY A 144 33.15 -30.74 -2.26
CA GLY A 144 33.42 -29.82 -3.36
C GLY A 144 33.66 -30.50 -4.71
N LYS A 145 33.50 -31.83 -4.81
CA LYS A 145 33.67 -32.56 -6.08
C LYS A 145 32.39 -32.56 -6.90
N LEU A 146 32.57 -32.52 -8.22
CA LEU A 146 31.47 -32.59 -9.18
C LEU A 146 30.72 -33.91 -9.06
N LYS A 147 29.42 -33.83 -8.79
CA LYS A 147 28.49 -34.99 -8.78
C LYS A 147 27.76 -35.13 -10.10
N SER A 148 27.19 -34.05 -10.62
CA SER A 148 26.40 -34.11 -11.86
C SER A 148 26.27 -32.75 -12.55
N THR A 149 25.74 -32.76 -13.77
CA THR A 149 25.42 -31.53 -14.53
C THR A 149 24.07 -31.73 -15.22
N ILE A 150 23.14 -30.82 -14.97
CA ILE A 150 21.77 -30.84 -15.47
C ILE A 150 21.64 -29.78 -16.55
N GLY A 151 21.53 -30.21 -17.80
CA GLY A 151 21.38 -29.33 -18.97
C GLY A 151 19.91 -29.08 -19.36
N LYS A 152 19.73 -28.45 -20.52
CA LYS A 152 18.39 -28.16 -21.09
C LYS A 152 17.51 -29.41 -21.12
N PRO A 153 16.28 -29.35 -20.58
CA PRO A 153 15.39 -30.50 -20.62
C PRO A 153 15.03 -30.94 -22.04
N LYS A 154 14.98 -32.26 -22.27
CA LYS A 154 14.61 -32.86 -23.56
C LYS A 154 13.10 -32.88 -23.83
N SER A 155 12.28 -32.49 -22.85
CA SER A 155 10.82 -32.56 -22.96
C SER A 155 10.28 -31.58 -23.99
N LYS A 156 9.32 -32.01 -24.82
CA LYS A 156 8.62 -31.12 -25.77
C LYS A 156 7.85 -30.01 -25.04
N LEU A 157 7.38 -30.26 -23.81
CA LEU A 157 6.64 -29.31 -23.00
C LEU A 157 7.51 -28.14 -22.49
N TYR A 158 8.83 -28.30 -22.48
CA TYR A 158 9.74 -27.20 -22.15
C TYR A 158 9.72 -26.09 -23.21
N GLY A 159 9.46 -26.47 -24.47
CA GLY A 159 9.52 -25.58 -25.62
C GLY A 159 10.84 -25.71 -26.37
N LYS A 160 10.75 -25.92 -27.68
CA LYS A 160 11.91 -26.15 -28.55
C LYS A 160 12.86 -24.95 -28.54
N ASP A 161 12.30 -23.75 -28.65
CA ASP A 161 13.04 -22.49 -28.81
C ASP A 161 13.29 -21.76 -27.47
N THR A 162 12.81 -22.31 -26.35
CA THR A 162 13.06 -21.75 -25.01
C THR A 162 14.55 -21.93 -24.67
N PRO A 163 15.31 -20.86 -24.37
CA PRO A 163 16.68 -20.98 -23.88
C PRO A 163 16.70 -21.66 -22.50
N PHE A 164 17.82 -22.27 -22.12
CA PHE A 164 18.06 -22.76 -20.76
C PHE A 164 19.31 -22.07 -20.22
N LYS A 165 19.10 -20.87 -19.66
CA LYS A 165 20.14 -20.00 -19.12
C LYS A 165 19.81 -19.76 -17.64
N PRO A 166 20.17 -20.69 -16.75
CA PRO A 166 19.79 -20.61 -15.35
C PRO A 166 20.46 -19.39 -14.70
N GLN A 167 19.70 -18.67 -13.89
CA GLN A 167 20.16 -17.50 -13.13
C GLN A 167 20.20 -17.82 -11.64
N LYS A 168 19.20 -18.50 -11.10
CA LYS A 168 19.18 -19.00 -9.73
C LYS A 168 18.48 -20.35 -9.64
N VAL A 169 18.83 -21.13 -8.63
CA VAL A 169 18.33 -22.48 -8.38
C VAL A 169 18.02 -22.63 -6.90
N ILE A 170 16.95 -23.34 -6.56
CA ILE A 170 16.68 -23.86 -5.21
C ILE A 170 16.25 -25.31 -5.31
N VAL A 171 16.34 -26.04 -4.20
CA VAL A 171 15.87 -27.43 -4.11
C VAL A 171 14.93 -27.55 -2.91
N ASP A 172 13.75 -28.13 -3.12
CA ASP A 172 12.82 -28.40 -2.02
C ASP A 172 13.28 -29.60 -1.17
N LYS A 173 12.67 -29.80 0.00
CA LYS A 173 12.97 -30.94 0.89
C LYS A 173 12.71 -32.33 0.27
N ARG A 174 12.00 -32.38 -0.87
CA ARG A 174 11.73 -33.62 -1.62
C ARG A 174 12.72 -33.82 -2.78
N GLY A 175 13.68 -32.92 -2.95
CA GLY A 175 14.67 -32.94 -4.03
C GLY A 175 14.16 -32.37 -5.36
N SER A 176 12.97 -31.79 -5.43
CA SER A 176 12.52 -31.09 -6.65
C SER A 176 13.36 -29.84 -6.84
N ILE A 177 13.87 -29.63 -8.06
CA ILE A 177 14.74 -28.51 -8.39
C ILE A 177 13.91 -27.43 -9.05
N TYR A 178 14.01 -26.19 -8.58
CA TYR A 178 13.34 -25.03 -9.17
C TYR A 178 14.37 -24.05 -9.70
N ILE A 179 14.18 -23.61 -10.93
CA ILE A 179 15.15 -22.80 -11.66
C ILE A 179 14.46 -21.57 -12.24
N ILE A 180 15.06 -20.41 -12.03
CA ILE A 180 14.79 -19.20 -12.83
C ILE A 180 15.90 -18.99 -13.86
N GLY A 181 15.59 -18.25 -14.90
CA GLY A 181 16.50 -18.09 -16.02
C GLY A 181 15.97 -17.14 -17.08
N GLU A 182 16.88 -16.70 -17.93
CA GLU A 182 16.56 -15.74 -18.99
C GLU A 182 15.55 -16.35 -19.98
N GLY A 183 14.48 -15.60 -20.27
CA GLY A 183 13.46 -16.00 -21.25
C GLY A 183 12.37 -16.94 -20.70
N LEU A 184 12.36 -17.26 -19.41
CA LEU A 184 11.36 -18.13 -18.78
C LEU A 184 10.10 -17.35 -18.36
N ILE A 185 9.28 -16.95 -19.34
CA ILE A 185 8.07 -16.15 -19.09
C ILE A 185 6.93 -16.96 -18.42
N GLN A 186 7.00 -18.29 -18.46
CA GLN A 186 6.00 -19.19 -17.88
C GLN A 186 6.16 -19.37 -16.36
N GLY A 187 7.26 -18.86 -15.77
CA GLY A 187 7.61 -19.02 -14.36
C GLY A 187 8.83 -19.89 -14.14
N LEU A 188 8.89 -20.48 -12.95
CA LEU A 188 9.97 -21.34 -12.48
C LEU A 188 9.96 -22.67 -13.24
N VAL A 189 11.11 -23.11 -13.74
CA VAL A 189 11.27 -24.45 -14.31
C VAL A 189 11.41 -25.43 -13.15
N ARG A 190 10.48 -26.40 -13.07
CA ARG A 190 10.51 -27.45 -12.06
C ARG A 190 11.06 -28.74 -12.66
N LEU A 191 12.10 -29.30 -12.06
CA LEU A 191 12.71 -30.57 -12.43
C LEU A 191 12.62 -31.59 -11.28
N SER A 192 12.67 -32.87 -11.63
CA SER A 192 12.91 -33.95 -10.67
C SER A 192 14.36 -33.94 -10.17
N PRO A 193 14.69 -34.68 -9.09
CA PRO A 193 16.07 -34.83 -8.63
C PRO A 193 17.03 -35.32 -9.73
N GLU A 194 16.54 -36.12 -10.67
CA GLU A 194 17.30 -36.65 -11.82
C GLU A 194 17.35 -35.68 -13.02
N GLY A 195 16.80 -34.47 -12.89
CA GLY A 195 16.78 -33.46 -13.94
C GLY A 195 15.67 -33.62 -14.99
N LYS A 196 14.63 -34.43 -14.74
CA LYS A 196 13.49 -34.55 -15.67
C LYS A 196 12.54 -33.37 -15.49
N PHE A 197 12.09 -32.76 -16.60
CA PHE A 197 11.15 -31.64 -16.56
C PHE A 197 9.76 -32.07 -16.09
N LEU A 198 9.29 -31.45 -15.00
CA LEU A 198 7.98 -31.69 -14.39
C LEU A 198 6.93 -30.65 -14.81
N GLY A 199 7.37 -29.43 -15.13
CA GLY A 199 6.48 -28.35 -15.56
C GLY A 199 6.99 -26.97 -15.19
N TYR A 200 6.15 -25.97 -15.44
CA TYR A 200 6.37 -24.60 -14.95
C TYR A 200 5.58 -24.36 -13.66
N PHE A 201 6.11 -23.53 -12.77
CA PHE A 201 5.55 -23.25 -11.46
C PHE A 201 5.63 -21.75 -11.12
N GLY A 202 4.63 -21.20 -10.44
CA GLY A 202 4.73 -19.84 -9.87
C GLY A 202 4.81 -18.69 -10.88
N GLY A 203 4.36 -18.86 -12.13
CA GLY A 203 4.49 -17.85 -13.16
C GLY A 203 3.74 -16.55 -12.90
N ASN A 204 4.32 -15.43 -13.33
CA ASN A 204 3.68 -14.12 -13.29
C ASN A 204 2.50 -14.05 -14.28
N ARG A 205 1.42 -13.38 -13.88
CA ARG A 205 0.26 -13.14 -14.74
C ARG A 205 0.41 -11.80 -15.43
N ALA A 206 -0.01 -11.72 -16.69
CA ALA A 206 -0.13 -10.45 -17.38
C ALA A 206 -1.21 -9.60 -16.66
N GLY A 207 -0.85 -8.36 -16.28
CA GLY A 207 -1.78 -7.44 -15.64
C GLY A 207 -2.96 -7.06 -16.52
N PHE A 208 -4.05 -6.59 -15.91
CA PHE A 208 -5.18 -6.03 -16.65
C PHE A 208 -4.84 -4.65 -17.19
N ASN A 209 -5.11 -4.41 -18.47
CA ASN A 209 -4.96 -3.10 -19.11
C ASN A 209 -6.27 -2.75 -19.83
N LEU A 210 -6.96 -1.71 -19.34
CA LEU A 210 -8.26 -1.28 -19.87
C LEU A 210 -8.17 -0.85 -21.33
N LEU A 211 -7.14 -0.08 -21.69
CA LEU A 211 -6.95 0.39 -23.07
C LEU A 211 -6.77 -0.80 -24.02
N LYS A 212 -5.99 -1.82 -23.63
CA LYS A 212 -5.85 -3.05 -24.43
C LYS A 212 -7.12 -3.86 -24.51
N THR A 213 -7.90 -3.90 -23.43
CA THR A 213 -9.20 -4.57 -23.44
C THR A 213 -10.14 -3.88 -24.42
N LEU A 214 -10.20 -2.55 -24.41
CA LEU A 214 -10.95 -1.77 -25.39
C LEU A 214 -10.41 -1.98 -26.82
N GLN A 215 -9.10 -1.95 -27.02
CA GLN A 215 -8.49 -2.24 -28.33
C GLN A 215 -8.86 -3.63 -28.83
N ARG A 216 -8.91 -4.66 -27.97
CA ARG A 216 -9.35 -6.01 -28.37
C ARG A 216 -10.81 -6.06 -28.80
N ILE A 217 -11.65 -5.19 -28.25
CA ILE A 217 -13.07 -5.09 -28.61
C ILE A 217 -13.22 -4.39 -29.97
N PHE A 218 -12.47 -3.33 -30.23
CA PHE A 218 -12.67 -2.47 -31.41
C PHE A 218 -11.71 -2.74 -32.58
N TYR A 219 -10.55 -3.36 -32.36
CA TYR A 219 -9.55 -3.58 -33.42
C TYR A 219 -9.81 -4.88 -34.18
N THR A 220 -9.47 -4.85 -35.47
CA THR A 220 -9.50 -6.04 -36.34
C THR A 220 -8.39 -7.03 -35.97
N LYS A 221 -8.54 -8.30 -36.37
CA LYS A 221 -7.52 -9.35 -36.16
C LYS A 221 -6.14 -8.98 -36.74
N GLN A 222 -6.10 -8.26 -37.88
CA GLN A 222 -4.85 -7.79 -38.49
C GLN A 222 -4.19 -6.63 -37.72
N GLN A 223 -4.98 -5.75 -37.10
CA GLN A 223 -4.45 -4.71 -36.22
C GLN A 223 -3.93 -5.33 -34.91
N LEU A 224 -4.65 -6.32 -34.36
CA LEU A 224 -4.24 -7.08 -33.19
C LEU A 224 -2.94 -7.88 -33.42
N SER A 225 -2.75 -8.46 -34.61
CA SER A 225 -1.52 -9.23 -34.92
C SER A 225 -0.28 -8.35 -35.10
N LYS A 226 -0.46 -7.05 -35.37
CA LYS A 226 0.62 -6.06 -35.42
C LYS A 226 0.97 -5.46 -34.05
N MET A 227 0.15 -5.70 -33.02
CA MET A 227 0.44 -5.21 -31.68
C MET A 227 1.46 -6.11 -30.97
N THR A 228 2.42 -5.48 -30.29
CA THR A 228 3.40 -6.17 -29.45
C THR A 228 2.67 -6.96 -28.37
N ARG A 229 2.90 -8.28 -28.33
CA ARG A 229 2.45 -9.13 -27.23
C ARG A 229 3.20 -8.70 -25.97
N GLU A 230 2.47 -8.20 -24.98
CA GLU A 230 3.02 -8.04 -23.63
C GLU A 230 3.26 -9.43 -23.08
N MET A 231 4.52 -9.79 -22.95
CA MET A 231 4.91 -11.00 -22.22
C MET A 231 4.95 -10.64 -20.73
N PRO A 232 4.48 -11.53 -19.85
CA PRO A 232 4.67 -11.34 -18.42
C PRO A 232 6.17 -11.26 -18.11
N ILE A 233 6.53 -10.41 -17.16
CA ILE A 233 7.91 -10.29 -16.69
C ILE A 233 8.23 -11.55 -15.89
N SER A 234 9.35 -12.20 -16.17
CA SER A 234 9.81 -13.38 -15.43
C SER A 234 10.26 -13.00 -14.02
N PRO A 235 10.07 -13.86 -13.02
CA PRO A 235 10.73 -13.70 -11.72
C PRO A 235 12.25 -13.58 -11.89
N THR A 236 12.85 -12.64 -11.17
CA THR A 236 14.28 -12.34 -11.19
C THR A 236 15.03 -13.07 -10.09
N ASN A 237 14.35 -13.47 -9.02
CA ASN A 237 14.96 -14.18 -7.90
C ASN A 237 13.99 -15.19 -7.26
N ILE A 238 14.56 -16.14 -6.51
CA ILE A 238 13.85 -17.23 -5.85
C ILE A 238 14.54 -17.61 -4.54
N SER A 239 13.75 -17.85 -3.50
CA SER A 239 14.20 -18.35 -2.19
C SER A 239 13.21 -19.36 -1.63
N VAL A 240 13.60 -20.09 -0.58
CA VAL A 240 12.78 -21.11 0.07
C VAL A 240 12.97 -21.02 1.59
N ASP A 241 11.87 -21.14 2.34
CA ASP A 241 11.92 -21.16 3.80
C ASP A 241 12.09 -22.58 4.38
N GLU A 242 12.25 -22.67 5.71
CA GLU A 242 12.40 -23.95 6.41
C GLU A 242 11.17 -24.87 6.30
N GLU A 243 10.00 -24.34 5.92
CA GLU A 243 8.78 -25.11 5.67
C GLU A 243 8.69 -25.61 4.22
N GLY A 244 9.59 -25.16 3.34
CA GLY A 244 9.62 -25.50 1.92
C GLY A 244 8.70 -24.66 1.06
N LEU A 245 8.19 -23.52 1.55
CA LEU A 245 7.46 -22.55 0.75
C LEU A 245 8.44 -21.73 -0.08
N ILE A 246 8.06 -21.49 -1.33
CA ILE A 246 8.91 -20.81 -2.31
C ILE A 246 8.52 -19.35 -2.39
N TYR A 247 9.52 -18.48 -2.32
CA TYR A 247 9.38 -17.04 -2.47
C TYR A 247 10.01 -16.62 -3.78
N THR A 248 9.40 -15.67 -4.47
CA THR A 248 9.95 -15.12 -5.72
C THR A 248 9.96 -13.62 -5.66
N SER A 249 11.01 -12.99 -6.18
CA SER A 249 11.02 -11.56 -6.49
C SER A 249 10.96 -11.33 -7.99
N THR A 250 10.38 -10.21 -8.40
CA THR A 250 10.28 -9.79 -9.79
C THR A 250 10.64 -8.32 -9.89
N SER A 251 11.77 -8.02 -10.53
CA SER A 251 12.13 -6.64 -10.86
C SER A 251 11.29 -6.11 -12.03
N GLY A 252 10.92 -4.84 -11.97
CA GLY A 252 10.24 -4.11 -13.03
C GLY A 252 8.71 -4.07 -12.94
N ILE A 253 8.11 -4.64 -11.89
CA ILE A 253 6.65 -4.58 -11.67
C ILE A 253 6.27 -3.65 -10.51
N ASN A 254 5.14 -2.96 -10.68
CA ASN A 254 4.55 -2.10 -9.66
C ASN A 254 3.55 -2.94 -8.84
N GLY A 255 3.95 -3.36 -7.64
CA GLY A 255 3.15 -4.20 -6.74
C GLY A 255 3.20 -5.69 -7.06
N GLY A 256 3.22 -6.52 -6.02
CA GLY A 256 3.34 -7.98 -6.15
C GLY A 256 4.71 -8.44 -6.69
N ALA A 257 5.75 -7.61 -6.52
CA ALA A 257 7.14 -7.95 -6.83
C ALA A 257 7.57 -9.19 -6.04
N ILE A 258 7.16 -9.27 -4.78
CA ILE A 258 7.42 -10.41 -3.89
C ILE A 258 6.17 -11.28 -3.83
N LYS A 259 6.36 -12.60 -3.94
CA LYS A 259 5.30 -13.59 -3.81
C LYS A 259 5.72 -14.71 -2.90
N LYS A 260 4.76 -15.24 -2.15
CA LYS A 260 4.89 -16.47 -1.36
C LYS A 260 4.01 -17.54 -2.00
N LEU A 261 4.62 -18.55 -2.59
CA LEU A 261 3.94 -19.52 -3.42
C LEU A 261 3.51 -20.74 -2.60
N ASN A 262 2.23 -21.08 -2.68
CA ASN A 262 1.75 -22.38 -2.19
C ASN A 262 2.11 -23.52 -3.14
N VAL A 263 1.75 -24.77 -2.78
CA VAL A 263 2.02 -25.98 -3.58
C VAL A 263 1.42 -25.94 -5.00
N ALA A 264 0.41 -25.10 -5.25
CA ALA A 264 -0.19 -24.89 -6.57
C ALA A 264 0.46 -23.75 -7.37
N GLY A 265 1.46 -23.06 -6.81
CA GLY A 265 2.12 -21.90 -7.42
C GLY A 265 1.27 -20.62 -7.36
N LYS A 266 0.30 -20.54 -6.45
CA LYS A 266 -0.50 -19.35 -6.21
C LYS A 266 0.13 -18.52 -5.10
N ASP A 267 0.17 -17.21 -5.32
CA ASP A 267 0.64 -16.25 -4.33
C ASP A 267 -0.30 -16.17 -3.12
N LEU A 268 0.28 -16.24 -1.93
CA LEU A 268 -0.37 -16.18 -0.62
C LEU A 268 -0.34 -14.77 -0.01
N LEU A 269 0.58 -13.89 -0.43
CA LEU A 269 0.70 -12.55 0.16
C LEU A 269 -0.39 -11.58 -0.33
N GLY A 270 -1.02 -11.87 -1.47
CA GLY A 270 -2.12 -11.06 -1.99
C GLY A 270 -1.68 -9.68 -2.52
N GLY A 271 -0.37 -9.48 -2.72
CA GLY A 271 0.23 -8.23 -3.18
C GLY A 271 0.80 -7.40 -2.02
N THR A 272 2.11 -7.49 -1.82
CA THR A 272 2.84 -6.64 -0.87
C THR A 272 3.19 -5.29 -1.50
N TRP A 273 3.30 -4.27 -0.66
CA TRP A 273 3.98 -3.04 -1.06
C TRP A 273 5.45 -3.35 -1.30
N SER A 274 6.03 -2.85 -2.38
CA SER A 274 7.45 -3.05 -2.68
C SER A 274 7.96 -1.93 -3.57
N LEU A 275 9.28 -1.80 -3.64
CA LEU A 275 9.92 -1.01 -4.68
C LEU A 275 9.84 -1.73 -6.04
N LYS A 276 10.20 -1.01 -7.11
CA LYS A 276 10.10 -1.51 -8.47
C LYS A 276 11.27 -2.41 -8.85
N GLN A 277 12.45 -2.23 -8.26
CA GLN A 277 13.69 -2.89 -8.68
C GLN A 277 14.18 -3.89 -7.63
N VAL A 278 13.27 -4.72 -7.10
CA VAL A 278 13.63 -5.78 -6.15
C VAL A 278 14.50 -6.82 -6.85
N SER A 279 15.78 -6.91 -6.47
CA SER A 279 16.75 -7.80 -7.10
C SER A 279 16.85 -9.17 -6.43
N ASP A 280 16.66 -9.24 -5.10
CA ASP A 280 16.71 -10.49 -4.35
C ASP A 280 15.73 -10.50 -3.17
N VAL A 281 15.38 -11.70 -2.72
CA VAL A 281 14.50 -11.98 -1.57
C VAL A 281 15.05 -13.16 -0.77
N THR A 282 15.03 -13.05 0.56
CA THR A 282 15.37 -14.14 1.48
C THR A 282 14.39 -14.17 2.66
N VAL A 283 14.41 -15.25 3.44
CA VAL A 283 13.48 -15.47 4.54
C VAL A 283 14.25 -16.02 5.74
N ASP A 284 13.97 -15.50 6.94
CA ASP A 284 14.57 -16.01 8.17
C ASP A 284 13.81 -17.23 8.73
N ARG A 285 14.31 -17.77 9.86
CA ARG A 285 13.68 -18.91 10.55
C ARG A 285 12.29 -18.61 11.12
N MET A 286 11.99 -17.34 11.38
CA MET A 286 10.67 -16.91 11.89
C MET A 286 9.66 -16.72 10.75
N GLY A 287 10.13 -16.74 9.50
CA GLY A 287 9.33 -16.47 8.32
C GLY A 287 9.26 -14.98 7.95
N ASN A 288 10.07 -14.11 8.57
CA ASN A 288 10.21 -12.73 8.14
C ASN A 288 10.90 -12.70 6.77
N ILE A 289 10.37 -11.86 5.89
CA ILE A 289 10.79 -11.80 4.49
C ILE A 289 11.66 -10.55 4.33
N PHE A 290 12.84 -10.72 3.76
CA PHE A 290 13.77 -9.64 3.46
C PHE A 290 13.91 -9.50 1.96
N ALA A 291 13.88 -8.28 1.46
CA ALA A 291 14.06 -7.99 0.05
C ALA A 291 15.00 -6.81 -0.11
N VAL A 292 15.77 -6.80 -1.20
CA VAL A 292 16.69 -5.71 -1.50
C VAL A 292 16.40 -5.12 -2.87
N ASP A 293 16.43 -3.79 -2.97
CA ASP A 293 16.24 -3.05 -4.21
C ASP A 293 17.59 -2.62 -4.81
N SER A 294 17.80 -2.93 -6.08
CA SER A 294 19.07 -2.68 -6.76
C SER A 294 19.28 -1.21 -7.17
N MET A 295 18.22 -0.40 -7.23
CA MET A 295 18.28 0.98 -7.74
C MET A 295 18.46 1.98 -6.60
N GLU A 296 17.64 1.89 -5.57
CA GLU A 296 17.65 2.78 -4.41
C GLU A 296 18.59 2.29 -3.30
N GLY A 297 19.07 1.04 -3.37
CA GLY A 297 19.94 0.46 -2.34
C GLY A 297 19.24 0.27 -1.00
N LEU A 298 17.91 0.11 -1.02
CA LEU A 298 17.07 -0.05 0.16
C LEU A 298 16.82 -1.53 0.47
N ILE A 299 16.80 -1.86 1.75
CA ILE A 299 16.39 -3.17 2.27
C ILE A 299 14.99 -3.02 2.85
N LEU A 300 14.11 -3.94 2.48
CA LEU A 300 12.72 -4.01 2.94
C LEU A 300 12.54 -5.28 3.74
N GLU A 301 11.98 -5.15 4.93
CA GLU A 301 11.64 -6.26 5.80
C GLU A 301 10.13 -6.34 5.99
N TYR A 302 9.58 -7.55 5.86
CA TYR A 302 8.18 -7.86 6.04
C TYR A 302 8.02 -8.97 7.07
N ASN A 303 6.89 -8.97 7.78
CA ASN A 303 6.51 -10.13 8.57
C ASN A 303 6.09 -11.32 7.67
N ARG A 304 5.81 -12.47 8.29
CA ARG A 304 5.40 -13.71 7.59
C ARG A 304 4.16 -13.60 6.70
N ASP A 305 3.30 -12.61 6.96
CA ASP A 305 2.07 -12.32 6.22
C ASP A 305 2.29 -11.32 5.06
N GLY A 306 3.50 -10.76 4.92
CA GLY A 306 3.83 -9.77 3.89
C GLY A 306 3.53 -8.33 4.27
N ASN A 307 3.27 -8.04 5.54
CA ASN A 307 3.15 -6.66 6.02
C ASN A 307 4.54 -6.07 6.21
N LEU A 308 4.79 -4.92 5.58
CA LEU A 308 6.07 -4.22 5.66
C LEU A 308 6.29 -3.72 7.10
N MET A 309 7.41 -4.12 7.69
CA MET A 309 7.84 -3.67 9.01
C MET A 309 8.80 -2.51 8.85
N PHE A 310 9.88 -2.69 8.09
CA PHE A 310 10.98 -1.74 8.02
C PHE A 310 11.52 -1.54 6.60
N ILE A 311 11.94 -0.32 6.31
CA ILE A 311 12.74 0.08 5.15
C ILE A 311 13.97 0.81 5.70
N PHE A 312 15.16 0.38 5.32
CA PHE A 312 16.41 0.99 5.78
C PHE A 312 17.50 0.87 4.71
N SER A 313 18.73 1.31 5.03
CA SER A 313 19.82 1.56 4.07
C SER A 313 19.53 2.78 3.17
N GLY A 314 20.31 2.95 2.11
CA GLY A 314 20.11 3.96 1.08
C GLY A 314 21.14 3.79 -0.04
N SER A 315 21.01 4.62 -1.08
CA SER A 315 21.91 4.57 -2.23
C SER A 315 23.28 5.16 -1.89
N ASP A 316 24.34 4.45 -2.24
CA ASP A 316 25.72 4.93 -2.08
C ASP A 316 26.19 5.70 -3.33
N THR A 317 26.48 7.00 -3.15
CA THR A 317 26.95 7.93 -4.19
C THR A 317 28.39 7.68 -4.64
N GLY A 318 29.10 6.73 -4.03
CA GLY A 318 30.48 6.37 -4.36
C GLY A 318 31.49 6.60 -3.25
N GLU A 319 31.08 7.21 -2.13
CA GLU A 319 31.94 7.45 -0.96
C GLU A 319 32.24 6.17 -0.14
N GLN A 320 31.56 5.07 -0.48
CA GLN A 320 31.77 3.77 0.16
C GLN A 320 31.43 3.74 1.64
N ARG A 321 30.41 4.52 2.02
CA ARG A 321 30.00 4.62 3.42
C ARG A 321 29.27 3.34 3.83
N LEU A 322 29.80 2.69 4.86
CA LEU A 322 29.22 1.47 5.43
C LEU A 322 27.76 1.69 5.82
N GLY A 323 26.86 0.85 5.33
CA GLY A 323 25.42 0.95 5.52
C GLY A 323 24.65 1.52 4.33
N LEU A 324 25.32 2.08 3.33
CA LEU A 324 24.72 2.44 2.04
C LEU A 324 25.08 1.40 0.97
N LEU A 325 24.15 1.10 0.08
CA LEU A 325 24.26 0.06 -0.93
C LEU A 325 24.26 0.65 -2.33
N ARG A 326 24.96 0.00 -3.24
CA ARG A 326 24.95 0.31 -4.67
C ARG A 326 24.87 -0.98 -5.46
N ALA A 327 23.84 -1.06 -6.31
CA ALA A 327 23.53 -2.23 -7.14
C ALA A 327 23.64 -3.57 -6.37
N PRO A 328 22.95 -3.73 -5.22
CA PRO A 328 22.94 -5.00 -4.52
C PRO A 328 22.35 -6.11 -5.39
N THR A 329 23.06 -7.24 -5.46
CA THR A 329 22.72 -8.41 -6.29
C THR A 329 22.15 -9.56 -5.48
N GLY A 330 22.46 -9.63 -4.18
CA GLY A 330 21.97 -10.70 -3.31
C GLY A 330 21.80 -10.28 -1.85
N ILE A 331 20.94 -10.99 -1.13
CA ILE A 331 20.70 -10.85 0.31
C ILE A 331 20.53 -12.22 0.96
N ALA A 332 21.19 -12.44 2.09
CA ALA A 332 21.03 -13.63 2.92
C ALA A 332 20.90 -13.24 4.40
N VAL A 333 20.28 -14.12 5.18
CA VAL A 333 20.10 -13.95 6.62
C VAL A 333 20.72 -15.15 7.34
N THR A 334 21.51 -14.86 8.37
CA THR A 334 22.11 -15.89 9.23
C THR A 334 21.15 -16.28 10.35
N SER A 335 21.43 -17.41 11.01
CA SER A 335 20.62 -17.93 12.10
C SER A 335 20.52 -17.00 13.31
N ASP A 336 21.53 -16.15 13.52
CA ASP A 336 21.58 -15.13 14.56
C ASP A 336 20.96 -13.78 14.13
N GLY A 337 20.34 -13.72 12.95
CA GLY A 337 19.60 -12.55 12.46
C GLY A 337 20.48 -11.46 11.83
N ARG A 338 21.75 -11.73 11.52
CA ARG A 338 22.57 -10.81 10.72
C ARG A 338 22.14 -10.89 9.26
N LEU A 339 22.09 -9.73 8.61
CA LEU A 339 21.83 -9.64 7.17
C LEU A 339 23.14 -9.45 6.42
N LEU A 340 23.34 -10.26 5.40
CA LEU A 340 24.48 -10.21 4.48
C LEU A 340 23.96 -9.70 3.15
N VAL A 341 24.44 -8.54 2.71
CA VAL A 341 24.01 -7.92 1.45
C VAL A 341 25.18 -7.82 0.49
N LEU A 342 25.07 -8.53 -0.63
CA LEU A 342 26.09 -8.64 -1.66
C LEU A 342 25.99 -7.47 -2.63
N SER A 343 27.10 -6.75 -2.84
CA SER A 343 27.23 -5.74 -3.88
C SER A 343 27.95 -6.31 -5.10
N GLY A 344 27.24 -6.39 -6.24
CA GLY A 344 27.80 -6.91 -7.49
C GLY A 344 28.90 -6.02 -8.07
N GLU A 345 28.69 -4.71 -8.12
CA GLU A 345 29.69 -3.78 -8.67
C GLU A 345 30.97 -3.70 -7.82
N ARG A 346 30.84 -3.83 -6.49
CA ARG A 346 31.97 -3.66 -5.56
C ARG A 346 32.72 -4.93 -5.27
N GLY A 347 32.08 -6.09 -5.42
CA GLY A 347 32.67 -7.36 -5.01
C GLY A 347 32.87 -7.45 -3.49
N ASN A 348 31.91 -6.96 -2.70
CA ASN A 348 31.93 -7.10 -1.25
C ASN A 348 30.56 -7.48 -0.67
N VAL A 349 30.54 -7.94 0.57
CA VAL A 349 29.32 -8.26 1.32
C VAL A 349 29.23 -7.35 2.53
N GLN A 350 28.20 -6.51 2.62
CA GLN A 350 27.96 -5.70 3.83
C GLN A 350 27.17 -6.50 4.86
N VAL A 351 27.56 -6.37 6.13
CA VAL A 351 26.93 -7.09 7.25
C VAL A 351 26.15 -6.11 8.11
N PHE A 352 24.87 -6.38 8.31
CA PHE A 352 23.98 -5.62 9.17
C PHE A 352 23.55 -6.49 10.36
N LYS A 353 23.51 -5.88 11.54
CA LYS A 353 23.03 -6.50 12.78
C LYS A 353 21.74 -5.81 13.23
N GLN A 354 20.80 -6.59 13.74
CA GLN A 354 19.58 -6.09 14.38
C GLN A 354 19.93 -5.18 15.56
N THR A 355 19.21 -4.07 15.69
CA THR A 355 19.25 -3.27 16.92
C THR A 355 18.41 -3.92 18.01
N ALA A 356 18.58 -3.45 19.26
CA ALA A 356 17.74 -3.90 20.38
C ALA A 356 16.24 -3.64 20.11
N PHE A 357 15.91 -2.57 19.39
CA PHE A 357 14.55 -2.26 18.98
C PHE A 357 13.97 -3.37 18.08
N THR A 358 14.67 -3.74 17.01
CA THR A 358 14.22 -4.79 16.09
C THR A 358 14.17 -6.16 16.77
N ALA A 359 15.12 -6.47 17.64
CA ALA A 359 15.10 -7.71 18.42
C ALA A 359 13.82 -7.83 19.27
N LEU A 360 13.39 -6.75 19.93
CA LEU A 360 12.13 -6.73 20.70
C LEU A 360 10.90 -6.91 19.80
N VAL A 361 10.87 -6.27 18.63
CA VAL A 361 9.77 -6.43 17.65
C VAL A 361 9.67 -7.89 17.20
N HIS A 362 10.80 -8.52 16.89
CA HIS A 362 10.83 -9.92 16.45
C HIS A 362 10.45 -10.86 17.57
N GLU A 363 10.96 -10.65 18.78
CA GLU A 363 10.58 -11.41 19.96
C GLU A 363 9.07 -11.34 20.21
N ALA A 364 8.48 -10.14 20.15
CA ALA A 364 7.04 -9.93 20.33
C ALA A 364 6.22 -10.72 19.30
N LEU A 365 6.61 -10.64 18.02
CA LEU A 365 5.95 -11.37 16.93
C LEU A 365 6.13 -12.88 17.07
N GLY A 366 7.32 -13.35 17.43
CA GLY A 366 7.62 -14.76 17.66
C GLY A 366 6.78 -15.33 18.80
N LEU A 367 6.71 -14.65 19.95
CA LEU A 367 5.87 -15.04 21.07
C LEU A 367 4.37 -15.09 20.68
N TYR A 368 3.92 -14.13 19.87
CA TYR A 368 2.54 -14.14 19.38
C TYR A 368 2.26 -15.34 18.46
N LEU A 369 3.19 -15.67 17.55
CA LEU A 369 3.08 -16.83 16.66
C LEU A 369 3.14 -18.16 17.42
N ASP A 370 3.91 -18.23 18.50
CA ASP A 370 3.95 -19.36 19.45
C ASP A 370 2.65 -19.53 20.26
N GLY A 371 1.69 -18.60 20.13
CA GLY A 371 0.46 -18.58 20.91
C GLY A 371 0.63 -18.02 22.34
N LYS A 372 1.79 -17.45 22.67
CA LYS A 372 2.11 -16.84 23.98
C LYS A 372 1.68 -15.37 24.02
N TYR A 373 0.40 -15.10 23.80
CA TYR A 373 -0.15 -13.74 23.62
C TYR A 373 0.10 -12.79 24.80
N VAL A 374 -0.04 -13.28 26.03
CA VAL A 374 0.21 -12.45 27.23
C VAL A 374 1.68 -12.03 27.30
N GLN A 375 2.58 -12.96 27.00
CA GLN A 375 4.03 -12.72 27.03
C GLN A 375 4.46 -11.82 25.88
N SER A 376 3.84 -11.92 24.70
CA SER A 376 4.17 -11.05 23.56
C SER A 376 3.91 -9.57 23.84
N ARG A 377 3.05 -9.21 24.80
CA ARG A 377 2.81 -7.80 25.17
C ARG A 377 4.00 -7.13 25.85
N GLU A 378 4.81 -7.86 26.61
CA GLU A 378 5.91 -7.26 27.37
C GLU A 378 6.97 -6.65 26.45
N PRO A 379 7.49 -7.36 25.42
CA PRO A 379 8.36 -6.75 24.42
C PRO A 379 7.70 -5.58 23.68
N TRP A 380 6.40 -5.67 23.35
CA TRP A 380 5.70 -4.54 22.73
C TRP A 380 5.62 -3.30 23.61
N ASN A 381 5.40 -3.47 24.93
CA ASN A 381 5.41 -2.35 25.86
C ASN A 381 6.80 -1.70 25.94
N GLU A 382 7.87 -2.48 25.84
CA GLU A 382 9.23 -1.92 25.78
C GLU A 382 9.50 -1.19 24.46
N VAL A 383 8.99 -1.72 23.34
CA VAL A 383 8.98 -1.00 22.05
C VAL A 383 8.25 0.34 22.16
N LEU A 384 7.08 0.37 22.83
CA LEU A 384 6.31 1.60 23.05
C LEU A 384 6.99 2.59 24.02
N ARG A 385 7.84 2.12 24.93
CA ARG A 385 8.68 3.01 25.77
C ARG A 385 9.73 3.73 24.94
N GLN A 386 10.24 3.11 23.88
CA GLN A 386 11.19 3.72 22.95
C GLN A 386 10.47 4.60 21.91
N ASN A 387 9.30 4.16 21.42
CA ASN A 387 8.48 4.89 20.47
C ASN A 387 6.99 4.64 20.74
N SER A 388 6.35 5.58 21.45
CA SER A 388 4.94 5.49 21.83
C SER A 388 3.95 5.64 20.67
N LEU A 389 4.43 5.94 19.46
CA LEU A 389 3.60 6.09 18.26
C LEU A 389 3.79 4.92 17.29
N PHE A 390 4.51 3.86 17.70
CA PHE A 390 4.79 2.73 16.83
C PHE A 390 3.53 1.87 16.63
N SER A 391 2.82 2.14 15.53
CA SER A 391 1.53 1.54 15.17
C SER A 391 1.53 0.00 15.18
N LEU A 392 2.65 -0.63 14.79
CA LEU A 392 2.77 -2.10 14.81
C LEU A 392 2.73 -2.67 16.23
N ALA A 393 3.34 -1.99 17.22
CA ALA A 393 3.28 -2.43 18.61
C ALA A 393 1.87 -2.34 19.19
N HIS A 394 1.15 -1.24 18.90
CA HIS A 394 -0.27 -1.11 19.25
C HIS A 394 -1.11 -2.22 18.62
N THR A 395 -0.88 -2.52 17.34
CA THR A 395 -1.55 -3.65 16.68
C THR A 395 -1.23 -4.98 17.35
N GLY A 396 0.03 -5.24 17.70
CA GLY A 396 0.46 -6.47 18.38
C GLY A 396 -0.14 -6.63 19.77
N ILE A 397 -0.19 -5.56 20.58
CA ILE A 397 -0.84 -5.55 21.89
C ILE A 397 -2.36 -5.74 21.73
N GLY A 398 -2.98 -5.06 20.77
CA GLY A 398 -4.40 -5.21 20.48
C GLY A 398 -4.77 -6.64 20.08
N LEU A 399 -3.94 -7.28 19.25
CA LEU A 399 -4.10 -8.69 18.88
C LEU A 399 -3.98 -9.61 20.09
N ALA A 400 -3.03 -9.36 20.99
CA ALA A 400 -2.91 -10.12 22.24
C ALA A 400 -4.17 -10.00 23.11
N TYR A 401 -4.65 -8.77 23.35
CA TYR A 401 -5.91 -8.54 24.08
C TYR A 401 -7.10 -9.22 23.40
N PHE A 402 -7.17 -9.17 22.08
CA PHE A 402 -8.25 -9.80 21.32
C PHE A 402 -8.26 -11.32 21.55
N LYS A 403 -7.09 -11.97 21.54
CA LYS A 403 -6.96 -13.41 21.80
C LYS A 403 -7.27 -13.80 23.25
N GLU A 404 -7.03 -12.90 24.20
CA GLU A 404 -7.44 -13.06 25.60
C GLU A 404 -8.95 -12.86 25.81
N GLY A 405 -9.69 -12.41 24.80
CA GLY A 405 -11.12 -12.06 24.93
C GLY A 405 -11.37 -10.67 25.54
N ASN A 406 -10.31 -9.88 25.76
CA ASN A 406 -10.42 -8.49 26.20
C ASN A 406 -10.64 -7.56 24.99
N TYR A 407 -11.84 -7.64 24.41
CA TYR A 407 -12.17 -6.92 23.18
C TYR A 407 -12.20 -5.40 23.34
N LYS A 408 -12.40 -4.89 24.56
CA LYS A 408 -12.50 -3.44 24.81
C LYS A 408 -11.13 -2.78 24.68
N ASP A 409 -10.11 -3.36 25.30
CA ASP A 409 -8.74 -2.84 25.21
C ASP A 409 -8.16 -3.11 23.82
N ALA A 410 -8.45 -4.28 23.23
CA ALA A 410 -8.11 -4.56 21.83
C ALA A 410 -8.67 -3.51 20.87
N PHE A 411 -9.95 -3.14 21.03
CA PHE A 411 -10.60 -2.12 20.21
C PHE A 411 -9.91 -0.75 20.33
N ALA A 412 -9.50 -0.35 21.54
CA ALA A 412 -8.78 0.91 21.75
C ALA A 412 -7.41 0.91 21.06
N GLU A 413 -6.66 -0.18 21.17
CA GLU A 413 -5.35 -0.34 20.54
C GLU A 413 -5.44 -0.33 19.00
N PHE A 414 -6.41 -1.03 18.42
CA PHE A 414 -6.62 -1.02 16.97
C PHE A 414 -7.10 0.32 16.44
N GLN A 415 -7.83 1.09 17.25
CA GLN A 415 -8.20 2.45 16.90
C GLN A 415 -6.97 3.35 16.86
N PHE A 416 -6.07 3.19 17.83
CA PHE A 416 -4.82 3.95 17.89
C PHE A 416 -3.90 3.63 16.72
N SER A 417 -3.71 2.34 16.41
CA SER A 417 -2.91 1.89 15.27
C SER A 417 -3.58 2.09 13.91
N LYS A 418 -4.83 2.57 13.89
CA LYS A 418 -5.65 2.75 12.67
C LYS A 418 -5.80 1.46 11.85
N ASN A 419 -5.67 0.29 12.48
CA ASN A 419 -5.89 -0.99 11.82
C ASN A 419 -7.39 -1.25 11.67
N LYS A 420 -7.96 -0.79 10.54
CA LYS A 420 -9.40 -0.92 10.25
C LYS A 420 -9.92 -2.36 10.29
N ALA A 421 -9.11 -3.33 9.83
CA ALA A 421 -9.50 -4.73 9.77
C ALA A 421 -9.71 -5.28 11.19
N GLU A 422 -8.69 -5.17 12.04
CA GLU A 422 -8.75 -5.69 13.40
C GLU A 422 -9.66 -4.87 14.30
N TYR A 423 -9.74 -3.55 14.09
CA TYR A 423 -10.74 -2.69 14.73
C TYR A 423 -12.16 -3.19 14.46
N SER A 424 -12.46 -3.56 13.20
CA SER A 424 -13.77 -4.11 12.83
C SER A 424 -14.04 -5.45 13.51
N ASN A 425 -13.04 -6.31 13.64
CA ASN A 425 -13.17 -7.60 14.31
C ASN A 425 -13.48 -7.42 15.80
N ALA A 426 -12.71 -6.58 16.50
CA ALA A 426 -12.95 -6.25 17.91
C ALA A 426 -14.31 -5.58 18.12
N TYR A 427 -14.71 -4.68 17.21
CA TYR A 427 -16.01 -4.03 17.26
C TYR A 427 -17.17 -5.03 17.11
N TRP A 428 -17.02 -6.02 16.22
CA TRP A 428 -18.02 -7.07 16.04
C TRP A 428 -18.23 -7.87 17.32
N GLU A 429 -17.15 -8.26 17.99
CA GLU A 429 -17.18 -8.99 19.26
C GLU A 429 -17.86 -8.18 20.37
N LEU A 430 -17.47 -6.91 20.55
CA LEU A 430 -18.08 -5.99 21.50
C LEU A 430 -19.59 -5.84 21.26
N ARG A 431 -19.98 -5.66 20.00
CA ARG A 431 -21.38 -5.54 19.60
C ARG A 431 -22.14 -6.84 19.83
N ARG A 432 -21.54 -8.01 19.55
CA ARG A 432 -22.17 -9.32 19.82
C ARG A 432 -22.48 -9.46 21.30
N ILE A 433 -21.51 -9.18 22.18
CA ILE A 433 -21.68 -9.24 23.62
C ILE A 433 -22.83 -8.30 24.05
N TRP A 434 -22.79 -7.04 23.59
CA TRP A 434 -23.85 -6.08 23.90
C TRP A 434 -25.25 -6.55 23.45
N ILE A 435 -25.37 -7.11 22.24
CA ILE A 435 -26.64 -7.65 21.72
C ILE A 435 -27.09 -8.82 22.57
N MET A 436 -26.20 -9.74 22.92
CA MET A 436 -26.54 -10.91 23.75
C MET A 436 -27.07 -10.47 25.13
N ASP A 437 -26.46 -9.45 25.72
CA ASP A 437 -26.85 -8.94 27.04
C ASP A 437 -28.17 -8.14 27.01
N HIS A 438 -28.48 -7.46 25.89
CA HIS A 438 -29.62 -6.52 25.78
C HIS A 438 -30.72 -6.98 24.80
N ALA A 439 -30.66 -8.21 24.27
CA ALA A 439 -31.60 -8.67 23.24
C ALA A 439 -33.07 -8.56 23.69
N VAL A 440 -33.35 -8.93 24.94
CA VAL A 440 -34.70 -8.87 25.53
C VAL A 440 -35.16 -7.42 25.67
N ASP A 441 -34.30 -6.54 26.17
CA ASP A 441 -34.62 -5.12 26.34
C ASP A 441 -34.92 -4.44 25.00
N VAL A 442 -34.15 -4.75 23.96
CA VAL A 442 -34.39 -4.24 22.61
C VAL A 442 -35.72 -4.76 22.06
N ALA A 443 -36.04 -6.04 22.26
CA ALA A 443 -37.32 -6.61 21.84
C ALA A 443 -38.51 -5.97 22.57
N LEU A 444 -38.39 -5.75 23.89
CA LEU A 444 -39.40 -5.08 24.69
C LEU A 444 -39.55 -3.61 24.30
N ALA A 445 -38.46 -2.89 24.02
CA ALA A 445 -38.49 -1.52 23.53
C ALA A 445 -39.21 -1.43 22.18
N PHE A 446 -38.94 -2.36 21.25
CA PHE A 446 -39.60 -2.40 19.96
C PHE A 446 -41.10 -2.72 20.08
N ALA A 447 -41.46 -3.72 20.90
CA ALA A 447 -42.85 -4.04 21.20
C ALA A 447 -43.57 -2.85 21.86
N GLY A 448 -42.93 -2.19 22.83
CA GLY A 448 -43.42 -0.99 23.48
C GLY A 448 -43.63 0.17 22.50
N ALA A 449 -42.70 0.37 21.56
CA ALA A 449 -42.84 1.38 20.51
C ALA A 449 -44.02 1.09 19.56
N ILE A 450 -44.25 -0.18 19.19
CA ILE A 450 -45.41 -0.60 18.39
C ILE A 450 -46.71 -0.36 19.16
N VAL A 451 -46.77 -0.76 20.43
CA VAL A 451 -47.94 -0.55 21.29
C VAL A 451 -48.21 0.93 21.47
N LEU A 452 -47.18 1.74 21.72
CA LEU A 452 -47.29 3.19 21.84
C LEU A 452 -47.78 3.81 20.53
N TYR A 453 -47.22 3.42 19.39
CA TYR A 453 -47.69 3.88 18.08
C TYR A 453 -49.15 3.51 17.82
N ALA A 454 -49.56 2.27 18.15
CA ALA A 454 -50.93 1.82 18.03
C ALA A 454 -51.87 2.59 18.96
N ALA A 455 -51.47 2.83 20.21
CA ALA A 455 -52.23 3.59 21.20
C ALA A 455 -52.39 5.08 20.79
N VAL A 456 -51.31 5.71 20.31
CA VAL A 456 -51.35 7.08 19.78
C VAL A 456 -52.25 7.15 18.54
N ARG A 457 -52.12 6.20 17.61
CA ARG A 457 -52.96 6.15 16.40
C ARG A 457 -54.43 5.88 16.73
N PHE A 458 -54.71 4.99 17.67
CA PHE A 458 -56.06 4.71 18.17
C PHE A 458 -56.66 5.95 18.84
N SER A 459 -55.90 6.62 19.69
CA SER A 459 -56.33 7.83 20.39
C SER A 459 -56.55 9.01 19.44
N TYR A 460 -55.71 9.16 18.41
CA TYR A 460 -55.93 10.13 17.35
C TYR A 460 -57.23 9.84 16.58
N ARG A 461 -57.46 8.57 16.19
CA ARG A 461 -58.68 8.18 15.44
C ARG A 461 -59.96 8.28 16.28
N ARG A 462 -59.90 7.92 17.56
CA ARG A 462 -61.08 7.82 18.44
C ARG A 462 -61.41 9.13 19.15
N PHE A 463 -60.39 9.89 19.56
CA PHE A 463 -60.54 11.09 20.39
C PHE A 463 -59.93 12.35 19.76
N SER A 464 -59.40 12.28 18.53
CA SER A 464 -58.67 13.40 17.90
C SER A 464 -57.51 13.94 18.75
N PHE A 465 -56.95 13.09 19.61
CA PHE A 465 -55.83 13.44 20.48
C PHE A 465 -54.60 13.83 19.63
N GLY A 466 -54.08 15.04 19.82
CA GLY A 466 -52.98 15.60 19.02
C GLY A 466 -53.40 16.25 17.69
N ALA A 467 -54.69 16.30 17.35
CA ALA A 467 -55.18 16.98 16.14
C ALA A 467 -54.77 18.46 16.03
N PRO A 468 -54.68 19.27 17.11
CA PRO A 468 -54.18 20.65 17.02
C PRO A 468 -52.72 20.71 16.56
N VAL A 469 -51.88 19.78 17.03
CA VAL A 469 -50.45 19.70 16.67
C VAL A 469 -50.31 19.25 15.22
N VAL A 470 -51.08 18.25 14.78
CA VAL A 470 -51.08 17.80 13.38
C VAL A 470 -51.57 18.91 12.44
N LYS A 471 -52.66 19.61 12.79
CA LYS A 471 -53.18 20.75 12.01
C LYS A 471 -52.20 21.92 11.97
N GLY A 472 -51.56 22.24 13.10
CA GLY A 472 -50.52 23.26 13.16
C GLY A 472 -49.31 22.89 12.29
N TRP A 473 -48.90 21.63 12.32
CA TRP A 473 -47.80 21.14 11.49
C TRP A 473 -48.14 21.10 10.00
N THR A 474 -49.36 20.72 9.61
CA THR A 474 -49.81 20.80 8.21
C THR A 474 -49.86 22.25 7.74
N ALA A 475 -50.35 23.18 8.57
CA ALA A 475 -50.36 24.60 8.25
C ALA A 475 -48.93 25.17 8.08
N VAL A 476 -47.97 24.74 8.90
CA VAL A 476 -46.54 25.12 8.75
C VAL A 476 -45.93 24.53 7.49
N LYS A 477 -46.21 23.26 7.18
CA LYS A 477 -45.75 22.59 5.94
C LYS A 477 -46.28 23.25 4.68
N GLU A 478 -47.46 23.85 4.75
CA GLU A 478 -48.11 24.56 3.65
C GLU A 478 -47.63 26.01 3.49
N GLN A 479 -46.88 26.56 4.46
CA GLN A 479 -46.27 27.88 4.30
C GLN A 479 -45.26 27.88 3.14
N GLY A 480 -45.36 28.89 2.28
CA GLY A 480 -44.68 28.92 0.97
C GLY A 480 -43.19 28.56 1.02
N PHE A 481 -42.42 29.15 1.92
CA PHE A 481 -40.97 28.89 2.00
C PHE A 481 -40.63 27.50 2.59
N VAL A 482 -41.37 27.06 3.61
CA VAL A 482 -41.18 25.73 4.22
C VAL A 482 -41.59 24.63 3.23
N ALA A 483 -42.68 24.83 2.49
CA ALA A 483 -43.11 23.96 1.41
C ALA A 483 -42.02 23.82 0.35
N GLN A 484 -41.37 24.93 -0.04
CA GLN A 484 -40.25 24.91 -0.99
C GLN A 484 -39.06 24.09 -0.47
N LEU A 485 -38.72 24.15 0.82
CA LEU A 485 -37.64 23.37 1.42
C LEU A 485 -37.97 21.88 1.59
N LEU A 486 -39.25 21.54 1.74
CA LEU A 486 -39.74 20.16 1.87
C LEU A 486 -40.07 19.50 0.52
N HIS A 487 -40.15 20.28 -0.56
CA HIS A 487 -40.39 19.79 -1.92
C HIS A 487 -39.43 18.68 -2.39
N PRO A 488 -38.14 18.63 -1.98
CA PRO A 488 -37.28 17.47 -2.23
C PRO A 488 -37.90 16.10 -1.91
N PHE A 489 -38.67 15.98 -0.81
CA PHE A 489 -39.32 14.72 -0.44
C PHE A 489 -40.45 14.31 -1.40
N ARG A 490 -41.06 15.29 -2.10
CA ARG A 490 -42.03 15.05 -3.18
C ARG A 490 -41.30 14.62 -4.45
N MET A 491 -40.23 15.33 -4.82
CA MET A 491 -39.40 15.00 -6.00
C MET A 491 -38.78 13.61 -5.93
N LEU A 492 -38.37 13.15 -4.74
CA LEU A 492 -37.87 11.79 -4.56
C LEU A 492 -38.89 10.70 -4.94
N ARG A 493 -40.19 10.96 -4.79
CA ARG A 493 -41.26 10.00 -5.09
C ARG A 493 -41.86 10.19 -6.48
N HIS A 494 -41.93 11.45 -6.93
CA HIS A 494 -42.53 11.85 -8.18
C HIS A 494 -41.62 12.88 -8.87
N PRO A 495 -40.54 12.42 -9.52
CA PRO A 495 -39.50 13.33 -10.01
C PRO A 495 -39.98 14.20 -11.17
N ILE A 496 -40.73 13.64 -12.13
CA ILE A 496 -41.27 14.38 -13.29
C ILE A 496 -42.22 15.48 -12.84
N ASP A 497 -43.28 15.12 -12.10
CA ASP A 497 -44.25 16.08 -11.52
C ASP A 497 -43.53 17.14 -10.66
N GLY A 498 -42.52 16.70 -9.90
CA GLY A 498 -41.77 17.58 -9.02
C GLY A 498 -40.98 18.68 -9.75
N TYR A 499 -40.42 18.40 -10.94
CA TYR A 499 -39.77 19.41 -11.78
C TYR A 499 -40.78 20.29 -12.50
N TYR A 500 -41.89 19.74 -12.96
CA TYR A 500 -42.97 20.53 -13.55
C TYR A 500 -43.50 21.58 -12.55
N GLU A 501 -43.73 21.18 -11.30
CA GLU A 501 -44.16 22.05 -10.21
C GLU A 501 -43.09 23.11 -9.82
N LEU A 502 -41.80 22.78 -9.99
CA LEU A 502 -40.66 23.66 -9.71
C LEU A 502 -40.63 24.86 -10.67
N GLU A 503 -41.05 24.63 -11.92
CA GLU A 503 -41.09 25.64 -12.97
C GLU A 503 -42.40 26.43 -12.99
N HIS A 504 -43.55 25.75 -12.91
CA HIS A 504 -44.84 26.37 -13.18
C HIS A 504 -45.61 26.80 -11.92
N ASN A 505 -45.39 26.14 -10.77
CA ASN A 505 -46.23 26.31 -9.57
C ASN A 505 -45.56 27.08 -8.42
N GLY A 506 -44.41 27.73 -8.69
CA GLY A 506 -43.69 28.52 -7.68
C GLY A 506 -43.17 27.70 -6.48
N LYS A 507 -43.02 26.38 -6.65
CA LYS A 507 -42.59 25.44 -5.59
C LYS A 507 -41.07 25.43 -5.35
N ALA A 508 -40.31 26.31 -6.02
CA ALA A 508 -38.94 26.63 -5.65
C ALA A 508 -38.58 28.09 -5.97
N SER A 509 -37.78 28.70 -5.09
CA SER A 509 -37.16 30.01 -5.29
C SER A 509 -35.64 29.89 -5.33
N ILE A 510 -34.94 30.94 -5.77
CA ILE A 510 -33.47 30.98 -5.68
C ILE A 510 -33.06 30.93 -4.21
N ALA A 511 -33.77 31.63 -3.33
CA ALA A 511 -33.51 31.61 -1.90
C ALA A 511 -33.63 30.21 -1.31
N SER A 512 -34.68 29.44 -1.66
CA SER A 512 -34.83 28.07 -1.17
C SER A 512 -33.74 27.14 -1.72
N ALA A 513 -33.37 27.28 -3.00
CA ALA A 513 -32.25 26.53 -3.59
C ALA A 513 -30.92 26.87 -2.91
N THR A 514 -30.62 28.14 -2.66
CA THR A 514 -29.38 28.54 -1.96
C THR A 514 -29.35 28.02 -0.52
N VAL A 515 -30.49 28.04 0.19
CA VAL A 515 -30.57 27.42 1.53
C VAL A 515 -30.33 25.91 1.46
N LEU A 516 -30.87 25.20 0.46
CA LEU A 516 -30.59 23.77 0.27
C LEU A 516 -29.13 23.50 -0.09
N LEU A 517 -28.46 24.37 -0.84
CA LEU A 517 -27.04 24.27 -1.14
C LEU A 517 -26.18 24.45 0.13
N VAL A 518 -26.51 25.44 0.97
CA VAL A 518 -25.85 25.62 2.28
C VAL A 518 -26.11 24.43 3.18
N LEU A 519 -27.35 23.94 3.22
CA LEU A 519 -27.71 22.75 4.00
C LEU A 519 -26.95 21.51 3.50
N MET A 520 -26.81 21.32 2.19
CA MET A 520 -26.01 20.24 1.60
C MET A 520 -24.56 20.30 2.08
N PHE A 521 -23.97 21.50 2.14
CA PHE A 521 -22.62 21.68 2.67
C PHE A 521 -22.53 21.38 4.17
N VAL A 522 -23.49 21.86 4.97
CA VAL A 522 -23.56 21.54 6.41
C VAL A 522 -23.72 20.04 6.63
N VAL A 523 -24.62 19.38 5.89
CA VAL A 523 -24.84 17.93 5.92
C VAL A 523 -23.56 17.19 5.54
N ARG A 524 -22.83 17.65 4.51
CA ARG A 524 -21.53 17.09 4.14
C ARG A 524 -20.53 17.20 5.30
N MET A 525 -20.41 18.38 5.90
CA MET A 525 -19.50 18.59 7.03
C MET A 525 -19.85 17.66 8.20
N ILE A 526 -21.13 17.61 8.59
CA ILE A 526 -21.60 16.70 9.64
C ILE A 526 -21.29 15.25 9.26
N GLY A 527 -21.59 14.84 8.02
CA GLY A 527 -21.31 13.50 7.51
C GLY A 527 -19.84 13.12 7.63
N LEU A 528 -18.92 14.02 7.25
CA LEU A 528 -17.47 13.78 7.35
C LEU A 528 -16.99 13.57 8.79
N TYR A 529 -17.55 14.28 9.77
CA TYR A 529 -17.19 14.12 11.19
C TYR A 529 -17.93 12.97 11.89
N THR A 530 -19.10 12.57 11.39
CA THR A 530 -19.95 11.57 12.04
C THR A 530 -19.76 10.16 11.48
N THR A 531 -19.34 10.01 10.23
CA THR A 531 -19.08 8.70 9.61
C THR A 531 -18.01 7.94 10.40
N ASN A 532 -18.24 6.65 10.63
CA ASN A 532 -17.33 5.79 11.37
C ASN A 532 -15.97 5.71 10.66
N PHE A 533 -14.89 5.67 11.46
CA PHE A 533 -13.51 5.46 11.01
C PHE A 533 -13.34 4.36 9.95
N LEU A 534 -14.10 3.27 10.05
CA LEU A 534 -14.10 2.18 9.06
C LEU A 534 -14.40 2.67 7.63
N PHE A 535 -15.43 3.51 7.48
CA PHE A 535 -15.94 4.00 6.20
C PHE A 535 -15.48 5.41 5.85
N ALA A 536 -14.86 6.11 6.81
CA ALA A 536 -14.29 7.43 6.59
C ALA A 536 -13.14 7.36 5.58
N THR A 537 -13.16 8.28 4.63
CA THR A 537 -12.15 8.43 3.57
C THR A 537 -11.03 9.40 3.96
N MET A 538 -11.26 10.23 4.99
CA MET A 538 -10.32 11.23 5.49
C MET A 538 -10.38 11.27 7.00
N GLU A 539 -9.25 11.58 7.62
CA GLU A 539 -9.20 11.84 9.06
C GLU A 539 -9.82 13.21 9.38
N PRO A 540 -10.57 13.34 10.49
CA PRO A 540 -11.16 14.62 10.89
C PRO A 540 -10.18 15.80 10.92
N LEU A 541 -8.93 15.54 11.33
CA LEU A 541 -7.86 16.54 11.41
C LEU A 541 -7.36 17.03 10.03
N GLN A 542 -7.60 16.26 8.97
CA GLN A 542 -7.19 16.60 7.60
C GLN A 542 -8.30 17.35 6.83
N ILE A 543 -9.47 17.55 7.44
CA ILE A 543 -10.61 18.20 6.79
C ILE A 543 -10.35 19.72 6.72
N ASN A 544 -10.12 20.21 5.51
CA ASN A 544 -10.07 21.64 5.24
C ASN A 544 -11.42 22.15 4.74
N PHE A 545 -12.01 23.09 5.48
CA PHE A 545 -13.32 23.68 5.17
C PHE A 545 -13.38 24.28 3.76
N VAL A 546 -12.35 25.05 3.36
CA VAL A 546 -12.31 25.73 2.06
C VAL A 546 -12.22 24.70 0.94
N THR A 547 -11.38 23.68 1.11
CA THR A 547 -11.25 22.60 0.13
C THR A 547 -12.57 21.84 -0.04
N GLU A 548 -13.28 21.52 1.05
CA GLU A 548 -14.57 20.84 0.97
C GLU A 548 -15.67 21.70 0.35
N LEU A 549 -15.66 23.02 0.61
CA LEU A 549 -16.58 23.95 -0.01
C LEU A 549 -16.34 24.03 -1.53
N LEU A 550 -15.07 24.11 -1.95
CA LEU A 550 -14.69 24.16 -3.36
C LEU A 550 -15.06 22.85 -4.08
N LYS A 551 -14.82 21.68 -3.47
CA LYS A 551 -15.22 20.38 -4.02
C LYS A 551 -16.72 20.29 -4.28
N LEU A 552 -17.55 20.94 -3.46
CA LEU A 552 -19.01 20.95 -3.64
C LEU A 552 -19.46 21.98 -4.68
N THR A 553 -18.97 23.21 -4.56
CA THR A 553 -19.47 24.37 -5.32
C THR A 553 -18.90 24.45 -6.73
N LEU A 554 -17.60 24.17 -6.92
CA LEU A 554 -16.94 24.34 -8.20
C LEU A 554 -17.53 23.43 -9.30
N PRO A 555 -17.73 22.11 -9.07
CA PRO A 555 -18.34 21.25 -10.08
C PRO A 555 -19.81 21.62 -10.32
N LEU A 556 -20.54 22.04 -9.29
CA LEU A 556 -21.95 22.44 -9.41
C LEU A 556 -22.11 23.69 -10.28
N PHE A 557 -21.30 24.74 -10.04
CA PHE A 557 -21.36 25.95 -10.85
C PHE A 557 -20.84 25.72 -12.26
N ALA A 558 -19.76 24.93 -12.43
CA ALA A 558 -19.31 24.51 -13.75
C ALA A 558 -20.41 23.76 -14.51
N TRP A 559 -21.15 22.88 -13.84
CA TRP A 559 -22.31 22.19 -14.41
C TRP A 559 -23.39 23.20 -14.83
N VAL A 560 -23.84 24.07 -13.94
CA VAL A 560 -24.92 25.03 -14.23
C VAL A 560 -24.54 25.98 -15.38
N ILE A 561 -23.31 26.50 -15.38
CA ILE A 561 -22.81 27.37 -16.45
C ILE A 561 -22.71 26.61 -17.77
N SER A 562 -22.08 25.44 -17.77
CA SER A 562 -21.92 24.66 -19.00
C SER A 562 -23.27 24.20 -19.56
N ASN A 563 -24.18 23.77 -18.71
CA ASN A 563 -25.49 23.28 -19.11
C ASN A 563 -26.33 24.41 -19.71
N TYR A 564 -26.28 25.61 -19.13
CA TYR A 564 -26.89 26.81 -19.70
C TYR A 564 -26.29 27.16 -21.07
N LEU A 565 -24.96 27.22 -21.20
CA LEU A 565 -24.30 27.57 -22.46
C LEU A 565 -24.62 26.56 -23.57
N VAL A 566 -24.62 25.26 -23.25
CA VAL A 566 -24.95 24.19 -24.20
C VAL A 566 -26.44 24.22 -24.56
N SER A 567 -27.33 24.53 -23.62
CA SER A 567 -28.77 24.69 -23.87
C SER A 567 -29.05 25.82 -24.86
N VAL A 568 -28.39 26.97 -24.71
CA VAL A 568 -28.57 28.12 -25.61
C VAL A 568 -28.20 27.78 -27.06
N ILE A 569 -27.24 26.86 -27.25
CA ILE A 569 -26.82 26.40 -28.59
C ILE A 569 -27.78 25.34 -29.17
N ASN A 570 -28.47 24.58 -28.32
CA ASN A 570 -29.32 23.46 -28.71
C ASN A 570 -30.82 23.77 -28.49
N ASP A 571 -31.23 25.03 -28.64
CA ASP A 571 -32.62 25.49 -28.56
C ASP A 571 -33.39 25.05 -27.28
N GLY A 572 -32.69 24.91 -26.14
CA GLY A 572 -33.35 24.52 -24.89
C GLY A 572 -34.03 25.71 -24.19
N GLU A 573 -35.20 25.46 -23.60
CA GLU A 573 -36.07 26.50 -23.02
C GLU A 573 -35.64 26.96 -21.61
N GLY A 574 -34.79 26.17 -20.94
CA GLY A 574 -34.38 26.37 -19.56
C GLY A 574 -33.56 27.64 -19.30
N SER A 575 -34.06 28.51 -18.43
CA SER A 575 -33.30 29.69 -17.95
C SER A 575 -32.21 29.31 -16.94
N PHE A 576 -31.14 30.12 -16.85
CA PHE A 576 -30.05 29.92 -15.87
C PHE A 576 -30.55 29.74 -14.42
N LYS A 577 -31.59 30.52 -14.03
CA LYS A 577 -32.22 30.43 -12.71
C LYS A 577 -32.92 29.09 -12.50
N ASN A 578 -33.58 28.55 -13.53
CA ASN A 578 -34.26 27.26 -13.46
C ASN A 578 -33.24 26.11 -13.39
N ILE A 579 -32.17 26.16 -14.18
CA ILE A 579 -31.08 25.16 -14.15
C ILE A 579 -30.42 25.13 -12.77
N TYR A 580 -30.13 26.29 -12.17
CA TYR A 580 -29.57 26.36 -10.81
C TYR A 580 -30.51 25.73 -9.77
N LYS A 581 -31.79 26.16 -9.73
CA LYS A 581 -32.79 25.58 -8.82
C LYS A 581 -32.90 24.07 -9.03
N GLY A 582 -33.11 23.64 -10.28
CA GLY A 582 -33.26 22.24 -10.64
C GLY A 582 -32.07 21.39 -10.22
N THR A 583 -30.85 21.85 -10.48
CA THR A 583 -29.61 21.14 -10.11
C THR A 583 -29.49 20.96 -8.60
N VAL A 584 -29.71 22.01 -7.80
CA VAL A 584 -29.62 21.88 -6.34
C VAL A 584 -30.68 20.93 -5.78
N TYR A 585 -31.91 21.00 -6.30
CA TYR A 585 -32.98 20.10 -5.90
C TYR A 585 -32.73 18.65 -6.36
N ALA A 586 -32.07 18.44 -7.51
CA ALA A 586 -31.65 17.12 -7.99
C ALA A 586 -30.63 16.44 -7.05
N LEU A 587 -29.82 17.23 -6.34
CA LEU A 587 -28.84 16.76 -5.37
C LEU A 587 -29.41 16.53 -3.97
N SER A 588 -30.72 16.76 -3.78
CA SER A 588 -31.38 16.53 -2.50
C SER A 588 -31.38 15.09 -1.95
N PRO A 589 -31.24 14.01 -2.75
CA PRO A 589 -31.04 12.67 -2.18
C PRO A 589 -29.85 12.64 -1.22
N TYR A 590 -28.76 13.34 -1.55
CA TYR A 590 -27.60 13.45 -0.65
C TYR A 590 -27.96 14.16 0.65
N ILE A 591 -28.67 15.30 0.58
CA ILE A 591 -29.13 16.06 1.76
C ILE A 591 -29.94 15.17 2.72
N ILE A 592 -30.83 14.34 2.16
CA ILE A 592 -31.77 13.52 2.91
C ILE A 592 -31.11 12.28 3.50
N PHE A 593 -30.26 11.60 2.72
CA PHE A 593 -29.72 10.28 3.10
C PHE A 593 -28.34 10.33 3.74
N ALA A 594 -27.55 11.40 3.58
CA ALA A 594 -26.18 11.44 4.09
C ALA A 594 -26.09 11.34 5.62
N ILE A 595 -26.95 12.04 6.38
CA ILE A 595 -26.94 11.93 7.85
C ILE A 595 -27.39 10.54 8.32
N PRO A 596 -28.53 9.99 7.87
CA PRO A 596 -28.92 8.62 8.21
C PRO A 596 -27.83 7.59 7.88
N LEU A 597 -27.16 7.75 6.73
CA LEU A 597 -26.09 6.85 6.31
C LEU A 597 -24.84 6.98 7.18
N ALA A 598 -24.47 8.21 7.58
CA ALA A 598 -23.38 8.45 8.52
C ALA A 598 -23.67 7.85 9.90
N ILE A 599 -24.92 7.94 10.38
CA ILE A 599 -25.35 7.28 11.63
C ILE A 599 -25.28 5.76 11.47
N LEU A 600 -25.82 5.23 10.37
CA LEU A 600 -25.80 3.79 10.06
C LEU A 600 -24.37 3.24 10.06
N SER A 601 -23.41 3.98 9.49
CA SER A 601 -22.00 3.59 9.44
C SER A 601 -21.40 3.30 10.81
N ARG A 602 -21.91 3.91 11.89
CA ARG A 602 -21.44 3.65 13.26
C ARG A 602 -21.84 2.28 13.77
N GLY A 603 -22.95 1.72 13.29
CA GLY A 603 -23.40 0.39 13.66
C GLY A 603 -22.76 -0.73 12.85
N LEU A 604 -22.13 -0.43 11.71
CA LEU A 604 -21.65 -1.41 10.75
C LEU A 604 -20.18 -1.78 10.95
N THR A 605 -19.89 -3.04 10.63
CA THR A 605 -18.53 -3.60 10.52
C THR A 605 -18.09 -3.66 9.05
N LEU A 606 -16.81 -3.90 8.77
CA LEU A 606 -16.29 -4.03 7.40
C LEU A 606 -16.96 -5.17 6.62
N MET A 607 -17.29 -6.29 7.27
CA MET A 607 -18.00 -7.41 6.63
C MET A 607 -19.40 -6.99 6.16
N GLU A 608 -20.01 -6.01 6.84
CA GLU A 608 -21.32 -5.43 6.50
C GLU A 608 -21.19 -4.18 5.64
N GLY A 609 -19.96 -3.81 5.24
CA GLY A 609 -19.66 -2.58 4.51
C GLY A 609 -20.38 -2.48 3.16
N VAL A 610 -20.78 -3.62 2.59
CA VAL A 610 -21.67 -3.69 1.42
C VAL A 610 -22.94 -2.88 1.62
N ILE A 611 -23.54 -2.90 2.82
CA ILE A 611 -24.78 -2.17 3.11
C ILE A 611 -24.54 -0.66 3.01
N TYR A 612 -23.45 -0.18 3.61
CA TYR A 612 -23.08 1.23 3.54
C TYR A 612 -22.78 1.65 2.09
N ASN A 613 -21.93 0.88 1.39
CA ASN A 613 -21.49 1.19 0.04
C ASN A 613 -22.66 1.21 -0.94
N TYR A 614 -23.54 0.21 -0.94
CA TYR A 614 -24.70 0.19 -1.82
C TYR A 614 -25.73 1.27 -1.49
N SER A 615 -25.87 1.64 -0.22
CA SER A 615 -26.72 2.77 0.16
C SER A 615 -26.13 4.10 -0.33
N TYR A 616 -24.82 4.27 -0.26
CA TYR A 616 -24.12 5.44 -0.81
C TYR A 616 -24.22 5.50 -2.35
N ASP A 617 -24.01 4.37 -3.02
CA ASP A 617 -24.14 4.24 -4.47
C ASP A 617 -25.58 4.54 -4.92
N PHE A 618 -26.57 4.06 -4.17
CA PHE A 618 -27.98 4.39 -4.43
C PHE A 618 -28.22 5.89 -4.39
N VAL A 619 -27.68 6.61 -3.40
CA VAL A 619 -27.79 8.08 -3.31
C VAL A 619 -27.20 8.75 -4.54
N ILE A 620 -26.02 8.34 -4.98
CA ILE A 620 -25.36 8.90 -6.16
C ILE A 620 -26.16 8.63 -7.43
N VAL A 621 -26.55 7.37 -7.66
CA VAL A 621 -27.31 6.95 -8.84
C VAL A 621 -28.65 7.67 -8.89
N TRP A 622 -29.33 7.81 -7.75
CA TRP A 622 -30.60 8.52 -7.68
C TRP A 622 -30.45 10.02 -7.95
N SER A 623 -29.40 10.67 -7.41
CA SER A 623 -29.07 12.05 -7.76
C SER A 623 -28.77 12.23 -9.25
N ALA A 624 -28.01 11.31 -9.85
CA ALA A 624 -27.73 11.35 -11.29
C ALA A 624 -29.00 11.19 -12.14
N LEU A 625 -29.91 10.29 -11.73
CA LEU A 625 -31.22 10.14 -12.36
C LEU A 625 -32.06 11.42 -12.24
N LEU A 626 -32.07 12.05 -11.07
CA LEU A 626 -32.77 13.32 -10.88
C LEU A 626 -32.16 14.45 -11.71
N ILE A 627 -30.83 14.49 -11.91
CA ILE A 627 -30.19 15.44 -12.81
C ILE A 627 -30.60 15.17 -14.26
N PHE A 628 -30.69 13.90 -14.67
CA PHE A 628 -31.15 13.54 -16.01
C PHE A 628 -32.59 14.02 -16.24
N ILE A 629 -33.50 13.74 -15.30
CA ILE A 629 -34.90 14.18 -15.39
C ILE A 629 -34.97 15.71 -15.35
N MET A 630 -34.15 16.37 -14.52
CA MET A 630 -34.05 17.83 -14.47
C MET A 630 -33.75 18.43 -15.84
N VAL A 631 -32.70 17.93 -16.53
CA VAL A 631 -32.32 18.44 -17.85
C VAL A 631 -33.43 18.19 -18.87
N LYS A 632 -34.07 17.02 -18.82
CA LYS A 632 -35.18 16.68 -19.71
C LYS A 632 -36.35 17.66 -19.53
N GLU A 633 -36.83 17.83 -18.31
CA GLU A 633 -38.04 18.59 -18.02
C GLU A 633 -37.83 20.11 -18.12
N ILE A 634 -36.71 20.63 -17.61
CA ILE A 634 -36.44 22.09 -17.61
C ILE A 634 -36.15 22.63 -19.01
N HIS A 635 -35.58 21.82 -19.90
CA HIS A 635 -35.30 22.24 -21.27
C HIS A 635 -36.34 21.77 -22.29
N GLY A 636 -37.30 20.94 -21.88
CA GLY A 636 -38.31 20.36 -22.79
C GLY A 636 -37.73 19.37 -23.80
N TYR A 637 -36.61 18.71 -23.48
CA TYR A 637 -35.91 17.83 -24.43
C TYR A 637 -36.50 16.42 -24.50
N GLU A 638 -36.31 15.78 -25.66
CA GLU A 638 -36.48 14.33 -25.77
C GLU A 638 -35.32 13.57 -25.12
N ILE A 639 -35.49 12.26 -24.87
CA ILE A 639 -34.47 11.43 -24.19
C ILE A 639 -33.12 11.49 -24.92
N LYS A 640 -33.13 11.39 -26.26
CA LYS A 640 -31.91 11.40 -27.08
C LYS A 640 -31.18 12.75 -26.99
N GLU A 641 -31.94 13.84 -26.97
CA GLU A 641 -31.41 15.20 -26.89
C GLU A 641 -30.86 15.50 -25.51
N THR A 642 -31.53 15.01 -24.46
CA THR A 642 -31.08 15.06 -23.07
C THR A 642 -29.71 14.40 -22.91
N VAL A 643 -29.54 13.17 -23.41
CA VAL A 643 -28.24 12.48 -23.37
C VAL A 643 -27.17 13.28 -24.11
N ARG A 644 -27.46 13.79 -25.31
CA ARG A 644 -26.52 14.62 -26.08
C ARG A 644 -26.14 15.89 -25.32
N ASN A 645 -27.10 16.59 -24.73
CA ASN A 645 -26.88 17.82 -23.97
C ASN A 645 -26.01 17.56 -22.73
N ILE A 646 -26.27 16.49 -21.98
CA ILE A 646 -25.46 16.11 -20.81
C ILE A 646 -24.02 15.81 -21.22
N VAL A 647 -23.81 15.04 -22.30
CA VAL A 647 -22.45 14.74 -22.80
C VAL A 647 -21.70 16.02 -23.19
N LEU A 648 -22.35 16.92 -23.94
CA LEU A 648 -21.76 18.21 -24.31
C LEU A 648 -21.51 19.10 -23.08
N THR A 649 -22.39 19.07 -22.08
CA THR A 649 -22.22 19.77 -20.80
C THR A 649 -20.98 19.27 -20.06
N LEU A 650 -20.78 17.95 -19.98
CA LEU A 650 -19.58 17.38 -19.35
C LEU A 650 -18.29 17.75 -20.11
N ILE A 651 -18.33 17.76 -21.44
CA ILE A 651 -17.20 18.24 -22.26
C ILE A 651 -16.93 19.72 -21.99
N GLY A 652 -17.96 20.56 -21.95
CA GLY A 652 -17.83 21.98 -21.62
C GLY A 652 -17.24 22.21 -20.22
N MET A 653 -17.64 21.42 -19.23
CA MET A 653 -17.02 21.43 -17.89
C MET A 653 -15.53 21.10 -17.93
N LEU A 654 -15.12 20.09 -18.71
CA LEU A 654 -13.71 19.73 -18.86
C LEU A 654 -12.90 20.85 -19.52
N ILE A 655 -13.45 21.50 -20.55
CA ILE A 655 -12.82 22.65 -21.20
C ILE A 655 -12.67 23.80 -20.21
N MET A 656 -13.71 24.12 -19.43
CA MET A 656 -13.64 25.17 -18.40
C MET A 656 -12.60 24.85 -17.32
N ALA A 657 -12.54 23.60 -16.85
CA ALA A 657 -11.54 23.18 -15.88
C ALA A 657 -10.11 23.30 -16.44
N PHE A 658 -9.91 22.93 -17.71
CA PHE A 658 -8.62 23.06 -18.38
C PHE A 658 -8.19 24.53 -18.54
N VAL A 659 -9.11 25.40 -18.95
CA VAL A 659 -8.85 26.85 -19.06
C VAL A 659 -8.54 27.44 -17.68
N ALA A 660 -9.31 27.09 -16.65
CA ALA A 660 -9.06 27.55 -15.28
C ALA A 660 -7.69 27.09 -14.76
N PHE A 661 -7.29 25.85 -15.07
CA PHE A 661 -5.97 25.32 -14.72
C PHE A 661 -4.84 26.11 -15.41
N ILE A 662 -4.97 26.41 -16.70
CA ILE A 662 -3.99 27.24 -17.42
C ILE A 662 -3.91 28.63 -16.82
N LEU A 663 -5.05 29.28 -16.58
CA LEU A 663 -5.09 30.62 -16.01
C LEU A 663 -4.50 30.66 -14.60
N PHE A 664 -4.76 29.64 -13.78
CA PHE A 664 -4.15 29.50 -12.46
C PHE A 664 -2.63 29.35 -12.56
N GLY A 665 -2.15 28.47 -13.44
CA GLY A 665 -0.71 28.29 -13.68
C GLY A 665 -0.01 29.58 -14.13
N LEU A 666 -0.61 30.30 -15.08
CA LEU A 666 -0.10 31.59 -15.55
C LEU A 666 -0.13 32.66 -14.44
N SER A 667 -1.20 32.72 -13.65
CA SER A 667 -1.30 33.67 -12.54
C SER A 667 -0.26 33.40 -11.45
N ASN A 668 0.03 32.12 -11.16
CA ASN A 668 1.07 31.76 -10.20
C ASN A 668 2.47 32.16 -10.70
N GLN A 669 2.76 31.97 -11.99
CA GLN A 669 4.02 32.43 -12.59
C GLN A 669 4.17 33.96 -12.51
N VAL A 670 3.10 34.70 -12.78
CA VAL A 670 3.10 36.17 -12.65
C VAL A 670 3.34 36.57 -11.19
N TRP A 671 2.70 35.89 -10.24
CA TRP A 671 2.89 36.16 -8.82
C TRP A 671 4.34 35.87 -8.37
N GLU A 672 4.91 34.74 -8.77
CA GLU A 672 6.31 34.40 -8.49
C GLU A 672 7.28 35.43 -9.07
N PHE A 673 7.01 35.94 -10.28
CA PHE A 673 7.77 37.01 -10.89
C PHE A 673 7.67 38.33 -10.12
N VAL A 674 6.46 38.74 -9.69
CA VAL A 674 6.29 39.96 -8.88
C VAL A 674 6.93 39.80 -7.50
N TYR A 675 6.80 38.63 -6.89
CA TYR A 675 7.39 38.32 -5.59
C TYR A 675 8.93 38.33 -5.66
N SER A 676 9.53 37.78 -6.72
CA SER A 676 10.98 37.81 -6.91
C SER A 676 11.50 39.24 -7.13
N LEU A 677 10.77 40.08 -7.86
CA LEU A 677 11.08 41.52 -7.97
C LEU A 677 11.04 42.22 -6.59
N PHE A 678 10.04 41.91 -5.76
CA PHE A 678 9.94 42.49 -4.42
C PHE A 678 11.08 42.02 -3.51
N GLN A 679 11.48 40.75 -3.59
CA GLN A 679 12.64 40.24 -2.88
C GLN A 679 13.94 40.90 -3.34
N GLU A 680 14.13 41.11 -4.64
CA GLU A 680 15.31 41.79 -5.17
C GLU A 680 15.38 43.26 -4.73
N VAL A 681 14.25 43.97 -4.70
CA VAL A 681 14.19 45.35 -4.18
C VAL A 681 14.52 45.39 -2.69
N ASN A 682 13.94 44.50 -1.87
CA ASN A 682 14.28 44.42 -0.44
C ASN A 682 15.75 44.10 -0.18
N LEU A 683 16.37 43.25 -1.00
CA LEU A 683 17.79 42.92 -0.91
C LEU A 683 18.73 44.07 -1.31
N ARG A 684 18.25 45.07 -2.06
CA ARG A 684 19.04 46.24 -2.48
C ARG A 684 18.83 47.49 -1.62
N VAL A 685 17.80 47.50 -0.76
CA VAL A 685 17.43 48.64 0.11
C VAL A 685 17.90 48.45 1.57
N HIS A 686 18.55 47.33 1.86
CA HIS A 686 19.39 47.11 3.05
C HIS A 686 20.85 46.98 2.63
#